data_AF-A0A2J6RCU3-F1
#
_entry.id   AF-A0A2J6RCU3-F1
#
_cell.length_a   1.000
_cell.length_b   1.000
_cell.length_c   1.000
_cell.angle_alpha   90.00
_cell.angle_beta   90.00
_cell.angle_gamma   90.00
#
_symmetry.space_group_name_H-M   'P 1'
#
loop_
_entity.id
_entity.type
_entity.pdbx_description
1 polymer ?
#
loop_
_entity_poly.entity_id
_entity_poly.type
_entity_poly.pdbx_seq_one_letter_code
_entity_poly.pdbx_strand_id
1 'polypeptide(L)'
;MASAGGPPRSAFPSAPPFLSQLPPGARTRPSKLADKYGVYGGPPPQLDLRSALTPIDTLFPLDPNKLSQKEQDARELKQIIEKIQREEMFEGFTSRELVDLDVWTTRELKAGDLSNPIMDLLHRDRWEKGPDLKTEREKLPSLRRNNVGKGDWTAANADIYAELEPVLMIASRILMSIHLVPWFDALLLGDIRKVAKDRLPQRFKQEDNIYTFHPRPFSRERAKERFEETKQRREAIFSTLIQEYSFTLGFMNGVDPPHVGIKAGEEDGLTTHTDENCIVVLLNTGLIEPLLLYRRVLTDCERMGHHWMAAITLVHEVMHAIQLVRVDKDRANGVRQWNADAEEPYFEDEQIPEIGWSMENALWLRRKLLAFCPILSLDTLRPYTIKVPVKASVYEQVQQTGFWEVLVRAHGFKVLQGEFPKQASFVQFKNFPTENDDLSTFDLLPSIPLIKTIHSTTELDYLKGLIVSEVQAYKVAKDIFRSSTSEQEFWDNSQAMEKHVVWFRRITNNQPMEAREAMTVLQFMPLSIKNHLDMISALLLLEKRFGAVYKDRRGNLLHWNRGTRRFMSFLRSRFQEEAEIFNTVERELLNIEYARMILAEPNDTPKGLGVQFEEFQALVKAQEFFDQGNFAQCYAQCNKYYNFQSSLVANAACSLLIAQLRDIVEYQARVNALQTGQRILEVLRNGDMMSSCQPGWDTILDQWIALSARVGGQMITESQQNVQE
;
A
#
# COMPACT_ATOMS: atom_id res chain seq x y z
N MET A 1 66.71 29.60 -23.35
CA MET A 1 67.19 28.76 -22.23
C MET A 1 66.77 29.43 -20.92
N ALA A 2 65.90 28.79 -20.14
CA ALA A 2 65.84 28.79 -18.66
C ALA A 2 64.45 28.28 -18.20
N SER A 3 64.48 27.41 -17.20
CA SER A 3 63.44 26.46 -16.80
C SER A 3 62.75 26.80 -15.48
N ALA A 4 61.51 26.31 -15.37
CA ALA A 4 60.85 25.72 -14.20
C ALA A 4 60.41 26.57 -12.98
N GLY A 5 59.13 26.40 -12.60
CA GLY A 5 58.59 26.68 -11.26
C GLY A 5 57.21 27.37 -11.28
N GLY A 6 56.11 26.61 -11.30
CA GLY A 6 54.74 27.15 -11.27
C GLY A 6 54.23 27.51 -9.86
N PRO A 7 53.28 28.47 -9.72
CA PRO A 7 52.61 28.81 -8.45
C PRO A 7 51.34 27.93 -8.21
N PRO A 8 50.75 27.95 -7.01
CA PRO A 8 50.26 26.75 -6.33
C PRO A 8 48.81 26.37 -6.65
N ARG A 9 48.53 25.06 -6.56
CA ARG A 9 47.19 24.47 -6.49
C ARG A 9 46.48 24.97 -5.23
N SER A 10 45.35 25.67 -5.38
CA SER A 10 44.44 25.98 -4.28
C SER A 10 43.73 24.70 -3.83
N ALA A 11 44.13 24.21 -2.67
CA ALA A 11 43.57 23.06 -1.98
C ALA A 11 42.15 23.35 -1.44
N PHE A 12 41.41 22.26 -1.23
CA PHE A 12 40.15 22.14 -0.50
C PHE A 12 40.04 23.05 0.73
N PRO A 13 38.81 23.42 1.17
CA PRO A 13 38.62 24.05 2.47
C PRO A 13 39.22 23.13 3.53
N SER A 14 40.25 23.63 4.21
CA SER A 14 40.89 23.00 5.34
C SER A 14 39.84 22.73 6.43
N ALA A 15 39.88 21.52 6.97
CA ALA A 15 39.11 21.11 8.13
C ALA A 15 39.18 22.14 9.29
N PRO A 16 38.14 22.25 10.13
CA PRO A 16 38.15 23.19 11.25
C PRO A 16 39.30 22.89 12.23
N PRO A 17 39.81 23.89 12.99
CA PRO A 17 41.11 23.82 13.66
C PRO A 17 41.20 22.90 14.90
N PHE A 18 40.28 21.95 15.08
CA PHE A 18 40.21 21.13 16.30
C PHE A 18 40.80 19.71 16.16
N LEU A 19 41.25 19.32 14.96
CA LEU A 19 41.75 17.97 14.67
C LEU A 19 43.25 17.73 14.97
N SER A 20 43.95 18.68 15.62
CA SER A 20 45.38 18.57 15.93
C SER A 20 45.71 18.02 17.34
N GLN A 21 44.71 17.61 18.13
CA GLN A 21 44.91 17.14 19.52
C GLN A 21 44.36 15.73 19.84
N LEU A 22 44.21 14.84 18.86
CA LEU A 22 43.91 13.42 19.15
C LEU A 22 45.18 12.56 19.04
N PRO A 23 45.37 11.58 19.96
CA PRO A 23 46.59 10.77 20.02
C PRO A 23 46.79 9.95 18.74
N PRO A 24 48.04 9.71 18.32
CA PRO A 24 48.35 9.02 17.07
C PRO A 24 48.10 7.52 17.23
N GLY A 25 46.86 7.09 17.03
CA GLY A 25 46.50 5.68 17.25
C GLY A 25 45.09 5.24 16.89
N ALA A 26 44.38 5.86 15.93
CA ALA A 26 43.21 5.27 15.25
C ALA A 26 42.74 6.17 14.08
N ARG A 27 43.42 6.14 12.93
CA ARG A 27 42.85 6.71 11.69
C ARG A 27 41.89 5.70 11.09
N THR A 28 40.67 5.64 11.61
CA THR A 28 39.56 4.88 11.02
C THR A 28 39.17 5.52 9.68
N ARG A 29 39.23 4.75 8.59
CA ARG A 29 38.77 5.20 7.26
C ARG A 29 37.25 5.45 7.29
N PRO A 30 36.73 6.41 6.49
CA PRO A 30 35.30 6.56 6.29
C PRO A 30 34.65 5.27 5.76
N SER A 31 33.35 5.09 6.04
CA SER A 31 32.59 3.97 5.45
C SER A 31 32.46 4.11 3.94
N LYS A 32 32.23 3.01 3.20
CA LYS A 32 32.02 3.04 1.73
C LYS A 32 30.90 4.01 1.30
N LEU A 33 29.84 4.13 2.12
CA LEU A 33 28.75 5.08 1.88
C LEU A 33 29.17 6.52 2.19
N ALA A 34 30.03 6.73 3.18
CA ALA A 34 30.63 8.03 3.43
C ALA A 34 31.60 8.46 2.33
N ASP A 35 32.34 7.51 1.75
CA ASP A 35 33.20 7.76 0.58
C ASP A 35 32.36 8.17 -0.65
N LYS A 36 31.16 7.58 -0.81
CA LYS A 36 30.28 7.84 -1.96
C LYS A 36 29.39 9.09 -1.79
N TYR A 37 28.72 9.24 -0.65
CA TYR A 37 27.69 10.27 -0.42
C TYR A 37 28.13 11.36 0.58
N GLY A 38 29.33 11.26 1.13
CA GLY A 38 29.83 12.17 2.17
C GLY A 38 29.53 11.70 3.60
N VAL A 39 30.29 12.27 4.53
CA VAL A 39 30.09 12.12 5.98
C VAL A 39 28.96 13.01 6.45
N TYR A 40 28.21 12.56 7.46
CA TYR A 40 27.19 13.40 8.07
C TYR A 40 27.85 14.53 8.88
N GLY A 41 27.52 15.79 8.55
CA GLY A 41 28.14 16.97 9.15
C GLY A 41 27.40 17.54 10.38
N GLY A 42 26.35 16.87 10.84
CA GLY A 42 25.55 17.28 12.02
C GLY A 42 25.90 16.47 13.28
N PRO A 43 25.47 16.91 14.47
CA PRO A 43 25.62 16.11 15.68
C PRO A 43 24.87 14.77 15.56
N PRO A 44 25.40 13.67 16.12
CA PRO A 44 26.51 13.63 17.07
C PRO A 44 27.89 13.35 16.42
N PRO A 45 29.02 13.79 17.02
CA PRO A 45 30.38 13.69 16.44
C PRO A 45 30.84 12.26 16.08
N GLN A 46 30.22 11.25 16.67
CA GLN A 46 30.50 9.84 16.36
C GLN A 46 30.11 9.46 14.92
N LEU A 47 29.39 10.32 14.20
CA LEU A 47 29.07 10.19 12.78
C LEU A 47 30.10 10.81 11.84
N ASP A 48 31.14 11.49 12.33
CA ASP A 48 32.14 12.22 11.52
C ASP A 48 32.87 11.35 10.47
N LEU A 49 32.71 10.02 10.51
CA LEU A 49 33.28 9.04 9.56
C LEU A 49 32.24 8.12 8.89
N ARG A 50 30.95 8.35 9.12
CA ARG A 50 29.84 7.56 8.55
C ARG A 50 28.87 8.45 7.78
N SER A 51 28.21 7.88 6.77
CA SER A 51 27.09 8.55 6.10
C SER A 51 25.83 8.36 6.94
N ALA A 52 24.96 9.37 7.01
CA ALA A 52 23.63 9.22 7.58
C ALA A 52 22.78 8.18 6.83
N LEU A 53 23.16 7.86 5.59
CA LEU A 53 22.52 6.83 4.77
C LEU A 53 22.94 5.40 5.14
N THR A 54 23.84 5.20 6.12
CA THR A 54 24.35 3.85 6.45
C THR A 54 23.22 2.94 6.97
N PRO A 55 22.96 1.78 6.34
CA PRO A 55 21.96 0.83 6.84
C PRO A 55 22.24 0.44 8.28
N ILE A 56 21.19 0.50 9.08
CA ILE A 56 21.22 0.14 10.49
C ILE A 56 20.78 -1.32 10.61
N ASP A 57 21.53 -2.16 11.32
CA ASP A 57 21.09 -3.53 11.61
C ASP A 57 19.86 -3.54 12.52
N THR A 58 19.06 -4.60 12.57
CA THR A 58 18.00 -4.73 13.59
C THR A 58 18.60 -5.01 14.96
N LEU A 59 18.18 -4.32 16.03
CA LEU A 59 18.58 -4.70 17.39
C LEU A 59 17.90 -6.02 17.75
N PHE A 60 18.69 -7.03 18.10
CA PHE A 60 18.15 -8.11 18.92
C PHE A 60 17.76 -7.51 20.28
N PRO A 61 16.59 -7.86 20.86
CA PRO A 61 16.21 -7.39 22.18
C PRO A 61 17.23 -7.88 23.21
N LEU A 62 18.08 -6.96 23.68
CA LEU A 62 19.01 -7.18 24.78
C LEU A 62 18.48 -6.47 26.02
N ASP A 63 18.60 -7.12 27.17
CA ASP A 63 18.26 -6.55 28.48
C ASP A 63 19.09 -5.28 28.72
N PRO A 64 18.47 -4.08 28.82
CA PRO A 64 19.19 -2.82 29.01
C PRO A 64 20.13 -2.83 30.22
N ASN A 65 19.78 -3.62 31.24
CA ASN A 65 20.53 -3.72 32.49
C ASN A 65 21.77 -4.62 32.39
N LYS A 66 21.99 -5.28 31.25
CA LYS A 66 23.14 -6.18 31.00
C LYS A 66 24.09 -5.66 29.93
N LEU A 67 23.86 -4.47 29.40
CA LEU A 67 24.71 -3.87 28.37
C LEU A 67 25.94 -3.25 29.02
N SER A 68 27.11 -3.50 28.42
CA SER A 68 28.30 -2.70 28.69
C SER A 68 28.11 -1.25 28.23
N GLN A 69 28.87 -0.30 28.78
CA GLN A 69 28.82 1.11 28.36
C GLN A 69 29.01 1.26 26.84
N LYS A 70 29.93 0.48 26.26
CA LYS A 70 30.18 0.47 24.81
C LYS A 70 28.96 0.05 24.00
N GLU A 71 28.15 -0.89 24.51
CA GLU A 71 26.92 -1.34 23.86
C GLU A 71 25.78 -0.35 24.05
N GLN A 72 25.75 0.37 25.19
CA GLN A 72 24.83 1.49 25.41
C GLN A 72 25.11 2.64 24.45
N ASP A 73 26.37 3.09 24.33
CA ASP A 73 26.77 4.15 23.40
C ASP A 73 26.46 3.77 21.93
N ALA A 74 26.68 2.51 21.55
CA ALA A 74 26.36 2.00 20.22
C ALA A 74 24.84 1.97 19.95
N ARG A 75 24.04 1.69 20.98
CA ARG A 75 22.56 1.71 20.91
C ARG A 75 22.03 3.14 20.78
N GLU A 76 22.56 4.09 21.54
CA GLU A 76 22.18 5.50 21.46
C GLU A 76 22.52 6.09 20.09
N LEU A 77 23.75 5.86 19.60
CA LEU A 77 24.15 6.31 18.26
C LEU A 77 23.22 5.77 17.17
N LYS A 78 22.82 4.51 17.30
CA LYS A 78 21.90 3.84 16.38
C LYS A 78 20.49 4.45 16.41
N GLN A 79 19.96 4.76 17.59
CA GLN A 79 18.67 5.46 17.72
C GLN A 79 18.71 6.84 17.07
N ILE A 80 19.84 7.55 17.18
CA ILE A 80 20.01 8.86 16.54
C ILE A 80 20.04 8.73 15.01
N ILE A 81 20.79 7.77 14.45
CA ILE A 81 20.80 7.54 13.00
C ILE A 81 19.41 7.14 12.50
N GLU A 82 18.71 6.27 13.24
CA GLU A 82 17.35 5.86 12.88
C GLU A 82 16.41 7.05 12.85
N LYS A 83 16.51 7.94 13.85
CA LYS A 83 15.76 9.20 13.90
C LYS A 83 16.03 10.06 12.67
N ILE A 84 17.30 10.31 12.35
CA ILE A 84 17.69 11.11 11.15
C ILE A 84 17.13 10.47 9.87
N GLN A 85 17.30 9.16 9.71
CA GLN A 85 16.81 8.45 8.52
C GLN A 85 15.29 8.56 8.37
N ARG A 86 14.54 8.34 9.45
CA ARG A 86 13.08 8.36 9.42
C ARG A 86 12.50 9.76 9.34
N GLU A 87 13.01 10.70 10.13
CA GLU A 87 12.42 12.03 10.27
C GLU A 87 12.91 13.03 9.21
N GLU A 88 14.18 12.94 8.81
CA GLU A 88 14.81 13.96 7.95
C GLU A 88 15.04 13.48 6.51
N MET A 89 15.33 12.19 6.29
CA MET A 89 15.83 11.72 4.98
C MET A 89 14.82 10.92 4.15
N PHE A 90 14.13 9.96 4.77
CA PHE A 90 13.34 8.95 4.04
C PHE A 90 11.90 8.88 4.49
N GLU A 91 11.34 9.95 5.05
CA GLU A 91 9.89 10.13 5.18
C GLU A 91 9.20 8.95 5.90
N GLY A 92 9.81 8.49 6.99
CA GLY A 92 9.33 7.39 7.85
C GLY A 92 10.13 6.10 7.73
N PHE A 93 11.02 5.95 6.74
CA PHE A 93 11.79 4.72 6.53
C PHE A 93 13.24 4.83 7.02
N THR A 94 13.87 3.69 7.28
CA THR A 94 15.33 3.58 7.44
C THR A 94 15.98 3.12 6.14
N SER A 95 17.28 3.40 5.99
CA SER A 95 18.06 2.87 4.86
C SER A 95 17.98 1.35 4.77
N ARG A 96 17.95 0.64 5.92
CA ARG A 96 17.84 -0.82 5.97
C ARG A 96 16.50 -1.29 5.42
N GLU A 97 15.40 -0.67 5.84
CA GLU A 97 14.07 -1.00 5.32
C GLU A 97 13.99 -0.76 3.80
N LEU A 98 14.54 0.36 3.29
CA LEU A 98 14.57 0.61 1.85
C LEU A 98 15.40 -0.42 1.07
N VAL A 99 16.49 -0.92 1.66
CA VAL A 99 17.28 -2.03 1.09
C VAL A 99 16.49 -3.33 1.11
N ASP A 100 15.88 -3.68 2.24
CA ASP A 100 15.12 -4.93 2.42
C ASP A 100 13.87 -4.96 1.52
N LEU A 101 13.32 -3.81 1.18
CA LEU A 101 12.19 -3.64 0.25
C LEU A 101 12.60 -3.63 -1.23
N ASP A 102 13.90 -3.74 -1.55
CA ASP A 102 14.47 -3.55 -2.90
C ASP A 102 14.10 -2.18 -3.51
N VAL A 103 13.99 -1.15 -2.67
CA VAL A 103 13.77 0.26 -3.07
C VAL A 103 15.11 0.94 -3.33
N TRP A 104 16.08 0.69 -2.45
CA TRP A 104 17.45 1.09 -2.64
C TRP A 104 18.34 -0.15 -2.75
N THR A 105 18.82 -0.44 -3.96
CA THR A 105 19.53 -1.68 -4.25
C THR A 105 20.84 -1.44 -4.98
N THR A 106 21.82 -2.30 -4.74
CA THR A 106 23.10 -2.31 -5.45
C THR A 106 23.18 -3.45 -6.47
N ARG A 107 22.11 -4.23 -6.64
CA ARG A 107 22.05 -5.23 -7.71
C ARG A 107 22.07 -4.53 -9.06
N GLU A 108 22.66 -5.18 -10.06
CA GLU A 108 22.55 -4.73 -11.44
C GLU A 108 21.07 -4.83 -11.86
N LEU A 109 20.57 -3.76 -12.48
CA LEU A 109 19.22 -3.74 -13.04
C LEU A 109 19.29 -4.08 -14.52
N LYS A 110 18.21 -4.62 -15.08
CA LYS A 110 18.12 -4.82 -16.52
C LYS A 110 18.23 -3.45 -17.21
N ALA A 111 19.16 -3.32 -18.15
CA ALA A 111 19.28 -2.12 -18.97
C ALA A 111 17.96 -1.80 -19.67
N GLY A 112 17.63 -0.51 -19.75
CA GLY A 112 16.45 -0.04 -20.46
C GLY A 112 16.52 -0.40 -21.94
N ASP A 113 15.46 -1.04 -22.46
CA ASP A 113 15.28 -1.30 -23.89
C ASP A 113 14.14 -0.45 -24.49
N LEU A 114 13.64 0.53 -23.73
CA LEU A 114 12.58 1.43 -24.17
C LEU A 114 13.04 2.24 -25.39
N SER A 115 12.45 1.94 -26.54
CA SER A 115 12.75 2.59 -27.81
C SER A 115 11.46 3.11 -28.44
N ASN A 116 11.09 4.34 -28.10
CA ASN A 116 9.96 5.03 -28.71
C ASN A 116 10.33 6.42 -29.19
N PRO A 117 9.62 6.93 -30.19
CA PRO A 117 9.72 8.34 -30.56
C PRO A 117 9.39 9.22 -29.34
N ILE A 118 10.17 10.28 -29.17
CA ILE A 118 9.80 11.41 -28.31
C ILE A 118 8.68 12.17 -29.03
N MET A 119 7.59 12.43 -28.31
CA MET A 119 6.43 13.11 -28.91
C MET A 119 6.73 14.57 -29.25
N ASP A 120 6.03 15.13 -30.23
CA ASP A 120 6.27 16.51 -30.73
C ASP A 120 6.23 17.58 -29.64
N LEU A 121 5.37 17.39 -28.62
CA LEU A 121 5.24 18.29 -27.47
C LEU A 121 6.54 18.35 -26.63
N LEU A 122 7.26 17.22 -26.55
CA LEU A 122 8.48 17.07 -25.75
C LEU A 122 9.75 17.08 -26.61
N HIS A 123 9.62 17.31 -27.92
CA HIS A 123 10.71 17.24 -28.86
C HIS A 123 11.82 18.23 -28.51
N ARG A 124 13.07 17.88 -28.82
CA ARG A 124 14.26 18.68 -28.51
C ARG A 124 14.16 20.14 -28.95
N ASP A 125 13.50 20.41 -30.08
CA ASP A 125 13.34 21.77 -30.61
C ASP A 125 12.39 22.66 -29.81
N ARG A 126 11.61 22.10 -28.88
CA ARG A 126 10.76 22.85 -27.94
C ARG A 126 11.51 23.32 -26.71
N TRP A 127 12.75 22.88 -26.52
CA TRP A 127 13.57 23.28 -25.40
C TRP A 127 14.26 24.61 -25.67
N GLU A 128 14.37 25.45 -24.64
CA GLU A 128 15.08 26.71 -24.67
C GLU A 128 16.52 26.51 -25.14
N LYS A 129 16.93 27.32 -26.12
CA LYS A 129 18.27 27.30 -26.72
C LYS A 129 19.14 28.46 -26.24
N GLY A 130 18.53 29.45 -25.59
CA GLY A 130 19.15 30.66 -25.08
C GLY A 130 18.10 31.51 -24.35
N PRO A 131 18.51 32.68 -23.85
CA PRO A 131 17.59 33.72 -23.39
C PRO A 131 16.55 34.05 -24.48
N ASP A 132 15.29 34.15 -24.11
CA ASP A 132 14.19 34.51 -25.02
C ASP A 132 13.30 35.56 -24.36
N LEU A 133 12.96 36.60 -25.13
CA LEU A 133 12.05 37.66 -24.68
C LEU A 133 10.63 37.11 -24.48
N LYS A 134 10.21 36.11 -25.27
CA LYS A 134 8.87 35.50 -25.16
C LYS A 134 8.67 34.73 -23.87
N THR A 135 9.76 34.12 -23.37
CA THR A 135 9.77 33.45 -22.08
C THR A 135 10.24 34.41 -20.98
N GLU A 136 10.39 35.71 -21.25
CA GLU A 136 10.85 36.72 -20.28
C GLU A 136 12.13 36.33 -19.53
N ARG A 137 12.97 35.50 -20.16
CA ARG A 137 14.13 34.89 -19.52
C ARG A 137 15.41 35.55 -20.00
N GLU A 138 16.05 36.29 -19.11
CA GLU A 138 17.28 37.05 -19.41
C GLU A 138 18.52 36.16 -19.49
N LYS A 139 18.54 35.03 -18.78
CA LYS A 139 19.69 34.12 -18.70
C LYS A 139 19.27 32.69 -18.41
N LEU A 140 19.95 31.73 -19.02
CA LEU A 140 19.82 30.31 -18.68
C LEU A 140 20.68 29.95 -17.45
N PRO A 141 20.30 28.92 -16.67
CA PRO A 141 21.12 28.40 -15.58
C PRO A 141 22.49 27.97 -16.08
N SER A 142 23.56 28.42 -15.42
CA SER A 142 24.93 28.06 -15.84
C SER A 142 25.31 26.66 -15.33
N LEU A 143 25.96 25.87 -16.17
CA LEU A 143 26.56 24.60 -15.77
C LEU A 143 27.81 24.88 -14.92
N ARG A 144 27.71 24.82 -13.58
CA ARG A 144 28.86 25.05 -12.68
C ARG A 144 28.92 24.04 -11.53
N ARG A 145 29.74 23.00 -11.70
CA ARG A 145 30.67 22.45 -10.68
C ARG A 145 31.47 21.26 -11.25
N ASN A 146 32.77 21.21 -10.97
CA ASN A 146 33.65 20.03 -11.10
C ASN A 146 33.99 19.49 -12.51
N ASN A 147 34.38 20.36 -13.45
CA ASN A 147 35.02 19.98 -14.72
C ASN A 147 34.18 19.14 -15.72
N VAL A 148 32.89 18.93 -15.48
CA VAL A 148 31.98 18.33 -16.46
C VAL A 148 31.30 19.48 -17.23
N GLY A 149 31.89 19.88 -18.36
CA GLY A 149 31.32 20.83 -19.32
C GLY A 149 31.49 22.32 -19.00
N LYS A 150 31.53 23.14 -20.06
CA LYS A 150 31.30 24.60 -20.03
C LYS A 150 30.01 24.85 -20.81
N GLY A 151 29.15 25.75 -20.33
CA GLY A 151 27.95 26.16 -21.04
C GLY A 151 26.76 26.37 -20.12
N ASP A 152 25.59 26.50 -20.71
CA ASP A 152 24.33 26.68 -20.01
C ASP A 152 23.51 25.37 -20.00
N TRP A 153 22.58 25.29 -19.06
CA TRP A 153 21.59 24.23 -18.99
C TRP A 153 20.58 24.39 -20.12
N THR A 154 20.81 23.67 -21.22
CA THR A 154 19.94 23.62 -22.39
C THR A 154 19.98 22.22 -23.01
N ALA A 155 18.87 21.79 -23.61
CA ALA A 155 18.81 20.56 -24.39
C ALA A 155 19.69 20.62 -25.67
N ALA A 156 20.19 21.80 -26.07
CA ALA A 156 21.19 21.91 -27.13
C ALA A 156 22.55 21.32 -26.72
N ASN A 157 22.85 21.26 -25.41
CA ASN A 157 24.05 20.61 -24.89
C ASN A 157 23.92 19.09 -25.01
N ALA A 158 24.87 18.46 -25.71
CA ALA A 158 24.84 17.02 -25.98
C ALA A 158 24.93 16.16 -24.71
N ASP A 159 25.70 16.59 -23.70
CA ASP A 159 25.85 15.83 -22.46
C ASP A 159 24.55 15.84 -21.63
N ILE A 160 23.90 17.00 -21.56
CA ILE A 160 22.58 17.14 -20.92
C ILE A 160 21.55 16.31 -21.68
N TYR A 161 21.51 16.44 -23.01
CA TYR A 161 20.52 15.75 -23.83
C TYR A 161 20.65 14.23 -23.74
N ALA A 162 21.87 13.69 -23.62
CA ALA A 162 22.09 12.25 -23.49
C ALA A 162 21.44 11.66 -22.22
N GLU A 163 21.37 12.42 -21.12
CA GLU A 163 20.67 11.98 -19.90
C GLU A 163 19.19 12.39 -19.89
N LEU A 164 18.81 13.42 -20.66
CA LEU A 164 17.44 13.87 -20.83
C LEU A 164 16.63 12.96 -21.79
N GLU A 165 17.25 12.38 -22.80
CA GLU A 165 16.57 11.56 -23.81
C GLU A 165 15.76 10.38 -23.19
N PRO A 166 16.32 9.56 -22.27
CA PRO A 166 15.54 8.55 -21.56
C PRO A 166 14.33 9.12 -20.79
N VAL A 167 14.50 10.30 -20.19
CA VAL A 167 13.44 11.03 -19.47
C VAL A 167 12.29 11.37 -20.43
N LEU A 168 12.62 11.94 -21.58
CA LEU A 168 11.64 12.33 -22.61
C LEU A 168 10.92 11.12 -23.21
N MET A 169 11.60 9.98 -23.37
CA MET A 169 11.00 8.75 -23.88
C MET A 169 9.96 8.19 -22.90
N ILE A 170 10.30 8.14 -21.61
CA ILE A 170 9.38 7.71 -20.53
C ILE A 170 8.18 8.66 -20.45
N ALA A 171 8.42 9.97 -20.39
CA ALA A 171 7.36 10.98 -20.32
C ALA A 171 6.43 10.91 -21.55
N SER A 172 7.00 10.72 -22.74
CA SER A 172 6.23 10.53 -23.98
C SER A 172 5.34 9.28 -23.89
N ARG A 173 5.84 8.15 -23.38
CA ARG A 173 5.01 6.94 -23.19
C ARG A 173 3.86 7.16 -22.22
N ILE A 174 4.10 7.87 -21.12
CA ILE A 174 3.07 8.20 -20.15
C ILE A 174 1.98 9.04 -20.81
N LEU A 175 2.33 10.17 -21.42
CA LEU A 175 1.39 11.09 -22.08
C LEU A 175 0.66 10.43 -23.27
N MET A 176 1.34 9.57 -24.02
CA MET A 176 0.71 8.79 -25.10
C MET A 176 -0.30 7.75 -24.58
N SER A 177 -0.22 7.35 -23.31
CA SER A 177 -1.10 6.34 -22.72
C SER A 177 -2.12 6.94 -21.75
N ILE A 178 -1.96 8.21 -21.34
CA ILE A 178 -2.76 8.83 -20.27
C ILE A 178 -4.26 8.91 -20.56
N HIS A 179 -4.66 8.92 -21.85
CA HIS A 179 -6.06 8.85 -22.29
C HIS A 179 -6.80 7.59 -21.84
N LEU A 180 -6.08 6.54 -21.42
CA LEU A 180 -6.67 5.32 -20.87
C LEU A 180 -7.10 5.48 -19.39
N VAL A 181 -6.74 6.59 -18.76
CA VAL A 181 -6.94 6.82 -17.33
C VAL A 181 -8.25 7.58 -17.13
N PRO A 182 -9.21 7.05 -16.35
CA PRO A 182 -10.49 7.70 -16.11
C PRO A 182 -10.38 9.13 -15.54
N TRP A 183 -9.34 9.38 -14.74
CA TRP A 183 -9.02 10.72 -14.24
C TRP A 183 -8.75 11.72 -15.38
N PHE A 184 -8.01 11.33 -16.41
CA PHE A 184 -7.70 12.22 -17.54
C PHE A 184 -8.91 12.43 -18.45
N ASP A 185 -9.76 11.41 -18.61
CA ASP A 185 -11.09 11.56 -19.23
C ASP A 185 -11.95 12.58 -18.48
N ALA A 186 -11.98 12.49 -17.15
CA ALA A 186 -12.69 13.45 -16.29
C ALA A 186 -12.10 14.86 -16.41
N LEU A 187 -10.78 14.98 -16.48
CA LEU A 187 -10.12 16.27 -16.65
C LEU A 187 -10.54 16.94 -17.97
N LEU A 188 -10.51 16.20 -19.07
CA LEU A 188 -10.74 16.77 -20.40
C LEU A 188 -12.22 16.95 -20.75
N LEU A 189 -13.07 16.03 -20.29
CA LEU A 189 -14.45 15.88 -20.75
C LEU A 189 -15.47 15.75 -19.61
N GLY A 190 -15.01 15.67 -18.36
CA GLY A 190 -15.87 15.53 -17.19
C GLY A 190 -16.67 16.78 -16.84
N ASP A 191 -17.69 16.57 -16.02
CA ASP A 191 -18.48 17.67 -15.47
C ASP A 191 -17.63 18.49 -14.50
N ILE A 192 -17.69 19.81 -14.61
CA ILE A 192 -17.04 20.72 -13.67
C ILE A 192 -18.12 21.45 -12.89
N ARG A 193 -17.96 21.48 -11.57
CA ARG A 193 -18.96 21.98 -10.64
C ARG A 193 -18.28 22.93 -9.67
N LYS A 194 -19.01 23.94 -9.20
CA LYS A 194 -18.54 24.74 -8.08
C LYS A 194 -18.48 23.87 -6.82
N VAL A 195 -17.41 24.02 -6.06
CA VAL A 195 -17.30 23.39 -4.75
C VAL A 195 -18.32 24.03 -3.81
N ALA A 196 -19.05 23.21 -3.06
CA ALA A 196 -20.06 23.69 -2.13
C ALA A 196 -19.41 24.44 -0.95
N LYS A 197 -19.96 25.61 -0.57
CA LYS A 197 -19.34 26.51 0.43
C LYS A 197 -19.20 25.90 1.82
N ASP A 198 -20.04 24.93 2.16
CA ASP A 198 -19.97 24.17 3.41
C ASP A 198 -18.76 23.23 3.47
N ARG A 199 -18.23 22.83 2.31
CA ARG A 199 -16.99 22.04 2.23
C ARG A 199 -15.75 22.91 2.45
N LEU A 200 -15.78 24.17 2.04
CA LEU A 200 -14.61 25.06 2.10
C LEU A 200 -14.23 25.42 3.55
N PRO A 201 -12.93 25.42 3.91
CA PRO A 201 -12.45 25.99 5.16
C PRO A 201 -12.92 27.43 5.33
N GLN A 202 -13.06 27.87 6.59
CA GLN A 202 -13.57 29.22 6.90
C GLN A 202 -12.85 30.33 6.13
N ARG A 203 -11.53 30.19 5.90
CA ARG A 203 -10.72 31.16 5.12
C ARG A 203 -11.08 31.24 3.63
N PHE A 204 -11.65 30.17 3.07
CA PHE A 204 -12.01 30.05 1.64
C PHE A 204 -13.50 30.19 1.36
N LYS A 205 -14.36 30.29 2.39
CA LYS A 205 -15.82 30.42 2.20
C LYS A 205 -16.26 31.69 1.46
N GLN A 206 -15.38 32.70 1.40
CA GLN A 206 -15.61 33.95 0.68
C GLN A 206 -15.22 33.85 -0.79
N GLU A 207 -14.53 32.79 -1.21
CA GLU A 207 -14.14 32.59 -2.61
C GLU A 207 -15.27 31.94 -3.41
N ASP A 208 -15.64 32.56 -4.53
CA ASP A 208 -16.76 32.13 -5.37
C ASP A 208 -16.33 31.31 -6.60
N ASN A 209 -15.02 31.09 -6.76
CA ASN A 209 -14.39 30.53 -7.97
C ASN A 209 -13.60 29.24 -7.74
N ILE A 210 -13.99 28.44 -6.74
CA ILE A 210 -13.38 27.13 -6.49
C ILE A 210 -14.21 26.04 -7.17
N TYR A 211 -13.54 25.19 -7.96
CA TYR A 211 -14.19 24.19 -8.81
C TYR A 211 -13.65 22.77 -8.57
N THR A 212 -14.49 21.78 -8.86
CA THR A 212 -14.13 20.36 -8.88
C THR A 212 -14.56 19.74 -10.21
N PHE A 213 -13.79 18.81 -10.75
CA PHE A 213 -14.14 18.02 -11.93
C PHE A 213 -14.44 16.58 -11.57
N HIS A 214 -15.37 15.96 -12.31
CA HIS A 214 -15.93 14.66 -11.99
C HIS A 214 -15.89 13.69 -13.18
N PRO A 215 -15.73 12.37 -12.92
CA PRO A 215 -15.85 11.35 -13.95
C PRO A 215 -17.20 11.41 -14.67
N ARG A 216 -17.19 11.27 -16.00
CA ARG A 216 -18.44 11.09 -16.75
C ARG A 216 -19.06 9.72 -16.44
N PRO A 217 -20.40 9.59 -16.42
CA PRO A 217 -21.09 8.31 -16.18
C PRO A 217 -20.53 7.16 -17.04
N PHE A 218 -20.13 6.07 -16.40
CA PHE A 218 -19.55 4.91 -17.09
C PHE A 218 -20.63 3.95 -17.60
N SER A 219 -20.55 3.60 -18.88
CA SER A 219 -21.28 2.48 -19.49
C SER A 219 -20.31 1.59 -20.25
N ARG A 220 -20.47 0.27 -20.14
CA ARG A 220 -19.57 -0.69 -20.80
C ARG A 220 -19.70 -0.61 -22.32
N GLU A 221 -20.90 -0.31 -22.79
CA GLU A 221 -21.27 -0.22 -24.19
C GLU A 221 -20.52 0.91 -24.91
N ARG A 222 -20.25 2.03 -24.21
CA ARG A 222 -19.54 3.21 -24.76
C ARG A 222 -18.07 3.29 -24.37
N ALA A 223 -17.51 2.28 -23.70
CA ALA A 223 -16.13 2.36 -23.20
C ALA A 223 -15.10 2.63 -24.33
N LYS A 224 -15.25 1.96 -25.49
CA LYS A 224 -14.37 2.16 -26.65
C LYS A 224 -14.47 3.58 -27.23
N GLU A 225 -15.70 4.07 -27.39
CA GLU A 225 -15.98 5.41 -27.90
C GLU A 225 -15.38 6.47 -26.98
N ARG A 226 -15.58 6.34 -25.66
CA ARG A 226 -15.00 7.26 -24.67
C ARG A 226 -13.48 7.32 -24.71
N PHE A 227 -12.80 6.18 -24.84
CA PHE A 227 -11.34 6.17 -24.95
C PHE A 227 -10.86 6.89 -26.22
N GLU A 228 -11.56 6.72 -27.33
CA GLU A 228 -11.20 7.40 -28.59
C GLU A 228 -11.51 8.90 -28.53
N GLU A 229 -12.62 9.31 -27.93
CA GLU A 229 -12.94 10.73 -27.67
C GLU A 229 -11.85 11.41 -26.82
N THR A 230 -11.46 10.78 -25.70
CA THR A 230 -10.43 11.32 -24.80
C THR A 230 -9.08 11.39 -25.50
N LYS A 231 -8.75 10.41 -26.33
CA LYS A 231 -7.55 10.42 -27.18
C LYS A 231 -7.59 11.57 -28.18
N GLN A 232 -8.69 11.77 -28.91
CA GLN A 232 -8.84 12.88 -29.85
C GLN A 232 -8.74 14.24 -29.15
N ARG A 233 -9.37 14.38 -27.98
CA ARG A 233 -9.30 15.62 -27.19
C ARG A 233 -7.89 15.92 -26.70
N ARG A 234 -7.13 14.89 -26.31
CA ARG A 234 -5.70 15.01 -25.99
C ARG A 234 -4.90 15.53 -27.18
N GLU A 235 -5.02 14.91 -28.35
CA GLU A 235 -4.29 15.34 -29.55
C GLU A 235 -4.61 16.78 -29.93
N ALA A 236 -5.88 17.18 -29.82
CA ALA A 236 -6.31 18.54 -30.06
C ALA A 236 -5.66 19.53 -29.08
N ILE A 237 -5.59 19.21 -27.78
CA ILE A 237 -4.94 20.06 -26.78
C ILE A 237 -3.43 20.13 -27.00
N PHE A 238 -2.77 19.01 -27.30
CA PHE A 238 -1.33 19.02 -27.60
C PHE A 238 -1.02 19.84 -28.85
N SER A 239 -1.85 19.72 -29.88
CA SER A 239 -1.75 20.55 -31.08
C SER A 239 -1.96 22.03 -30.74
N THR A 240 -2.91 22.34 -29.87
CA THR A 240 -3.19 23.72 -29.41
C THR A 240 -2.00 24.29 -28.64
N LEU A 241 -1.42 23.54 -27.68
CA LEU A 241 -0.21 23.93 -26.95
C LEU A 241 0.93 24.29 -27.91
N ILE A 242 1.13 23.46 -28.93
CA ILE A 242 2.20 23.62 -29.91
C ILE A 242 1.96 24.79 -30.86
N GLN A 243 0.75 24.92 -31.39
CA GLN A 243 0.43 25.83 -32.50
C GLN A 243 -0.03 27.21 -32.03
N GLU A 244 -0.74 27.27 -30.90
CA GLU A 244 -1.36 28.50 -30.40
C GLU A 244 -0.62 29.10 -29.19
N TYR A 245 -0.07 28.26 -28.29
CA TYR A 245 0.53 28.73 -27.03
C TYR A 245 2.07 28.72 -26.99
N SER A 246 2.73 28.66 -28.15
CA SER A 246 4.21 28.62 -28.26
C SER A 246 4.89 27.77 -27.18
N PHE A 247 4.35 26.57 -26.92
CA PHE A 247 4.74 25.76 -25.77
C PHE A 247 6.26 25.49 -25.75
N THR A 248 6.91 25.86 -24.63
CA THR A 248 8.37 25.85 -24.48
C THR A 248 8.80 25.11 -23.22
N LEU A 249 9.87 24.33 -23.33
CA LEU A 249 10.47 23.57 -22.23
C LEU A 249 11.81 24.20 -21.82
N GLY A 250 12.17 24.16 -20.54
CA GLY A 250 13.44 24.71 -20.09
C GLY A 250 13.93 24.11 -18.78
N PHE A 251 15.04 24.66 -18.29
CA PHE A 251 15.61 24.29 -16.99
C PHE A 251 15.53 25.46 -16.03
N MET A 252 15.40 25.19 -14.74
CA MET A 252 15.53 26.17 -13.67
C MET A 252 16.47 25.67 -12.58
N ASN A 253 17.03 26.56 -11.78
CA ASN A 253 17.74 26.19 -10.56
C ASN A 253 17.20 27.04 -9.40
N GLY A 254 17.46 26.64 -8.16
CA GLY A 254 16.98 27.37 -6.97
C GLY A 254 17.66 28.73 -6.72
N VAL A 255 18.55 29.18 -7.61
CA VAL A 255 19.43 30.35 -7.38
C VAL A 255 19.17 31.47 -8.39
N ASP A 256 19.01 31.11 -9.66
CA ASP A 256 18.68 31.99 -10.77
C ASP A 256 17.15 32.00 -10.90
N PRO A 257 16.47 33.15 -10.77
CA PRO A 257 15.03 33.23 -10.88
C PRO A 257 14.59 32.74 -12.28
N PRO A 258 13.53 31.91 -12.37
CA PRO A 258 13.11 31.36 -13.65
C PRO A 258 12.62 32.44 -14.62
N HIS A 259 12.04 33.54 -14.10
CA HIS A 259 11.51 34.72 -14.79
C HIS A 259 11.62 35.98 -13.89
N VAL A 260 11.47 37.17 -14.47
CA VAL A 260 11.46 38.44 -13.70
C VAL A 260 10.30 38.43 -12.70
N GLY A 261 10.60 38.51 -11.40
CA GLY A 261 9.59 38.61 -10.33
C GLY A 261 9.12 37.28 -9.73
N ILE A 262 9.46 36.13 -10.32
CA ILE A 262 9.20 34.80 -9.73
C ILE A 262 10.41 34.40 -8.88
N LYS A 263 10.19 34.20 -7.57
CA LYS A 263 11.24 33.64 -6.70
C LYS A 263 11.40 32.16 -7.03
N ALA A 264 12.63 31.73 -7.30
CA ALA A 264 12.94 30.31 -7.41
C ALA A 264 12.61 29.63 -6.07
N GLY A 265 11.64 28.72 -6.08
CA GLY A 265 11.35 27.83 -4.95
C GLY A 265 12.29 26.62 -4.92
N GLU A 266 12.15 25.77 -3.90
CA GLU A 266 12.77 24.44 -3.84
C GLU A 266 11.99 23.39 -4.67
N GLU A 267 11.21 23.84 -5.65
CA GLU A 267 10.31 22.99 -6.44
C GLU A 267 11.09 22.17 -7.48
N ASP A 268 10.61 20.96 -7.75
CA ASP A 268 11.21 20.03 -8.73
C ASP A 268 10.89 20.47 -10.17
N GLY A 269 9.78 21.17 -10.39
CA GLY A 269 9.29 21.68 -11.67
C GLY A 269 8.46 22.94 -11.50
N LEU A 270 8.23 23.67 -12.60
CA LEU A 270 7.37 24.85 -12.63
C LEU A 270 6.69 25.00 -13.98
N THR A 271 5.40 25.31 -13.97
CA THR A 271 4.65 25.72 -15.16
C THR A 271 4.19 27.16 -15.01
N THR A 272 4.43 27.96 -16.05
CA THR A 272 3.98 29.35 -16.11
C THR A 272 3.39 29.70 -17.47
N HIS A 273 2.68 30.81 -17.53
CA HIS A 273 2.20 31.41 -18.77
C HIS A 273 2.60 32.89 -18.83
N THR A 274 2.81 33.39 -20.03
CA THR A 274 3.08 34.82 -20.29
C THR A 274 1.90 35.45 -21.02
N ASP A 275 1.85 36.79 -21.00
CA ASP A 275 0.82 37.58 -21.67
C ASP A 275 0.83 37.40 -23.21
N GLU A 276 1.90 36.86 -23.79
CA GLU A 276 2.05 36.62 -25.23
C GLU A 276 1.51 35.25 -25.70
N ASN A 277 0.64 34.61 -24.92
CA ASN A 277 0.22 33.22 -25.14
C ASN A 277 1.45 32.29 -25.24
N CYS A 278 2.42 32.42 -24.33
CA CYS A 278 3.49 31.44 -24.20
C CYS A 278 3.26 30.64 -22.92
N ILE A 279 3.24 29.31 -23.01
CA ILE A 279 3.27 28.42 -21.84
C ILE A 279 4.65 27.80 -21.73
N VAL A 280 5.27 27.94 -20.56
CA VAL A 280 6.62 27.47 -20.28
C VAL A 280 6.59 26.44 -19.16
N VAL A 281 7.23 25.30 -19.39
CA VAL A 281 7.44 24.24 -18.39
C VAL A 281 8.94 24.11 -18.12
N LEU A 282 9.33 24.22 -16.85
CA LEU A 282 10.71 24.24 -16.41
C LEU A 282 10.99 23.06 -15.49
N LEU A 283 12.09 22.34 -15.73
CA LEU A 283 12.59 21.29 -14.84
C LEU A 283 13.74 21.80 -13.99
N ASN A 284 13.75 21.44 -12.71
CA ASN A 284 14.86 21.76 -11.84
C ASN A 284 16.12 20.99 -12.28
N THR A 285 17.25 21.70 -12.41
CA THR A 285 18.54 21.10 -12.77
C THR A 285 18.97 20.02 -11.78
N GLY A 286 18.57 20.11 -10.51
CA GLY A 286 18.87 19.13 -9.47
C GLY A 286 18.35 17.71 -9.77
N LEU A 287 17.35 17.56 -10.65
CA LEU A 287 16.84 16.25 -11.06
C LEU A 287 17.80 15.51 -12.00
N ILE A 288 18.53 16.25 -12.84
CA ILE A 288 19.40 15.70 -13.90
C ILE A 288 20.89 15.84 -13.54
N GLU A 289 21.27 16.86 -12.78
CA GLU A 289 22.66 17.13 -12.41
C GLU A 289 23.38 15.91 -11.80
N PRO A 290 22.75 15.10 -10.93
CA PRO A 290 23.41 13.91 -10.40
C PRO A 290 23.81 12.90 -11.49
N LEU A 291 23.02 12.77 -12.56
CA LEU A 291 23.28 11.86 -13.69
C LEU A 291 24.56 12.27 -14.44
N LEU A 292 24.83 13.58 -14.51
CA LEU A 292 26.00 14.15 -15.17
C LEU A 292 27.24 14.08 -14.28
N LEU A 293 27.14 14.56 -13.03
CA LEU A 293 28.29 14.71 -12.14
C LEU A 293 28.76 13.38 -11.56
N TYR A 294 27.83 12.46 -11.29
CA TYR A 294 28.11 11.19 -10.63
C TYR A 294 27.96 10.00 -11.57
N ARG A 295 28.01 10.23 -12.88
CA ARG A 295 27.77 9.22 -13.93
C ARG A 295 28.54 7.90 -13.72
N ARG A 296 29.75 7.95 -13.16
CA ARG A 296 30.59 6.75 -12.94
C ARG A 296 30.35 6.03 -11.62
N VAL A 297 29.65 6.65 -10.67
CA VAL A 297 29.47 6.12 -9.31
C VAL A 297 28.01 5.82 -8.97
N LEU A 298 27.06 6.32 -9.75
CA LEU A 298 25.65 5.94 -9.64
C LEU A 298 25.48 4.46 -10.00
N THR A 299 24.75 3.75 -9.15
CA THR A 299 24.19 2.43 -9.44
C THR A 299 23.08 2.55 -10.48
N ASP A 300 22.70 1.42 -11.10
CA ASP A 300 21.59 1.40 -12.05
C ASP A 300 20.29 1.87 -11.41
N CYS A 301 20.01 1.44 -10.17
CA CYS A 301 18.84 1.86 -9.42
C CYS A 301 18.76 3.38 -9.23
N GLU A 302 19.86 4.02 -8.87
CA GLU A 302 19.90 5.48 -8.70
C GLU A 302 19.70 6.20 -10.03
N ARG A 303 20.40 5.74 -11.08
CA ARG A 303 20.29 6.32 -12.42
C ARG A 303 18.86 6.24 -12.94
N MET A 304 18.28 5.05 -12.92
CA MET A 304 16.94 4.81 -13.43
C MET A 304 15.88 5.51 -12.58
N GLY A 305 16.09 5.60 -11.26
CA GLY A 305 15.25 6.37 -10.33
C GLY A 305 15.27 7.87 -10.64
N HIS A 306 16.44 8.45 -10.94
CA HIS A 306 16.55 9.85 -11.38
C HIS A 306 15.85 10.08 -12.72
N HIS A 307 16.03 9.19 -13.71
CA HIS A 307 15.32 9.29 -14.99
C HIS A 307 13.79 9.25 -14.80
N TRP A 308 13.31 8.35 -13.93
CA TRP A 308 11.90 8.23 -13.60
C TRP A 308 11.35 9.48 -12.90
N MET A 309 12.06 9.99 -11.88
CA MET A 309 11.61 11.18 -11.15
C MET A 309 11.50 12.39 -12.08
N ALA A 310 12.52 12.64 -12.90
CA ALA A 310 12.47 13.74 -13.87
C ALA A 310 11.34 13.58 -14.90
N ALA A 311 11.03 12.34 -15.30
CA ALA A 311 9.97 12.08 -16.27
C ALA A 311 8.60 12.33 -15.63
N ILE A 312 8.40 11.91 -14.39
CA ILE A 312 7.19 12.20 -13.62
C ILE A 312 6.99 13.71 -13.49
N THR A 313 8.02 14.43 -13.04
CA THR A 313 7.93 15.88 -12.86
C THR A 313 7.58 16.58 -14.17
N LEU A 314 8.18 16.16 -15.29
CA LEU A 314 7.83 16.72 -16.60
C LEU A 314 6.35 16.46 -16.97
N VAL A 315 5.85 15.24 -16.73
CA VAL A 315 4.44 14.91 -17.00
C VAL A 315 3.50 15.71 -16.08
N HIS A 316 3.89 15.89 -14.82
CA HIS A 316 3.19 16.69 -13.82
C HIS A 316 3.01 18.13 -14.32
N GLU A 317 4.09 18.78 -14.70
CA GLU A 317 4.05 20.16 -15.24
C GLU A 317 3.26 20.26 -16.55
N VAL A 318 3.29 19.22 -17.40
CA VAL A 318 2.45 19.20 -18.60
C VAL A 318 0.94 19.17 -18.25
N MET A 319 0.53 18.64 -17.10
CA MET A 319 -0.88 18.69 -16.68
C MET A 319 -1.33 20.12 -16.36
N HIS A 320 -0.46 20.92 -15.74
CA HIS A 320 -0.67 22.34 -15.52
C HIS A 320 -0.84 23.08 -16.85
N ALA A 321 0.02 22.80 -17.83
CA ALA A 321 -0.08 23.39 -19.16
C ALA A 321 -1.41 23.04 -19.87
N ILE A 322 -1.84 21.78 -19.79
CA ILE A 322 -3.14 21.34 -20.32
C ILE A 322 -4.30 22.09 -19.65
N GLN A 323 -4.22 22.29 -18.34
CA GLN A 323 -5.24 22.99 -17.58
C GLN A 323 -5.34 24.46 -17.99
N LEU A 324 -4.21 25.16 -18.17
CA LEU A 324 -4.18 26.55 -18.65
C LEU A 324 -4.91 26.70 -20.00
N VAL A 325 -4.60 25.83 -20.97
CA VAL A 325 -5.26 25.85 -22.29
C VAL A 325 -6.76 25.60 -22.18
N ARG A 326 -7.16 24.65 -21.33
CA ARG A 326 -8.58 24.33 -21.11
C ARG A 326 -9.33 25.53 -20.53
N VAL A 327 -8.78 26.18 -19.51
CA VAL A 327 -9.38 27.36 -18.88
C VAL A 327 -9.55 28.50 -19.87
N ASP A 328 -8.52 28.79 -20.66
CA ASP A 328 -8.57 29.88 -21.62
C ASP A 328 -9.60 29.62 -22.75
N LYS A 329 -9.68 28.38 -23.27
CA LYS A 329 -10.71 28.00 -24.26
C LYS A 329 -12.13 28.07 -23.68
N ASP A 330 -12.33 27.66 -22.42
CA ASP A 330 -13.65 27.74 -21.77
C ASP A 330 -14.07 29.21 -21.54
N ARG A 331 -13.12 30.09 -21.23
CA ARG A 331 -13.35 31.55 -21.13
C ARG A 331 -13.70 32.15 -22.50
N ALA A 332 -12.93 31.85 -23.54
CA ALA A 332 -13.14 32.37 -24.89
C ALA A 332 -14.52 31.99 -25.46
N ASN A 333 -15.03 30.80 -25.13
CA ASN A 333 -16.35 30.33 -25.56
C ASN A 333 -17.50 30.90 -24.71
N GLY A 334 -17.23 31.80 -23.75
CA GLY A 334 -18.25 32.34 -22.85
C GLY A 334 -18.89 31.30 -21.94
N VAL A 335 -18.29 30.10 -21.86
CA VAL A 335 -18.81 28.98 -21.07
C VAL A 335 -18.61 29.27 -19.58
N ARG A 336 -17.60 30.08 -19.20
CA ARG A 336 -17.26 30.34 -17.79
C ARG A 336 -16.69 31.73 -17.51
N GLN A 337 -17.00 32.24 -16.31
CA GLN A 337 -16.29 33.33 -15.63
C GLN A 337 -15.18 32.74 -14.74
N TRP A 338 -14.24 32.02 -15.35
CA TRP A 338 -13.04 31.53 -14.65
C TRP A 338 -12.02 32.68 -14.66
N ASN A 339 -11.63 33.22 -13.48
CA ASN A 339 -10.53 34.17 -13.40
C ASN A 339 -9.21 33.42 -13.60
N ALA A 340 -8.31 33.90 -14.47
CA ALA A 340 -7.01 33.27 -14.69
C ALA A 340 -6.20 33.08 -13.38
N ASP A 341 -6.49 33.88 -12.35
CA ASP A 341 -5.92 33.78 -11.00
C ASP A 341 -6.61 32.74 -10.09
N ALA A 342 -7.64 32.04 -10.56
CA ALA A 342 -8.38 31.08 -9.75
C ALA A 342 -7.57 29.78 -9.59
N GLU A 343 -7.49 29.32 -8.34
CA GLU A 343 -6.85 28.07 -7.93
C GLU A 343 -7.27 26.90 -8.85
N GLU A 344 -6.34 25.96 -9.08
CA GLU A 344 -6.58 24.79 -9.91
C GLU A 344 -7.81 23.98 -9.45
N PRO A 345 -8.50 23.25 -10.35
CA PRO A 345 -9.69 22.52 -9.95
C PRO A 345 -9.31 21.26 -9.17
N TYR A 346 -10.11 20.96 -8.15
CA TYR A 346 -10.04 19.68 -7.43
C TYR A 346 -10.57 18.54 -8.30
N PHE A 347 -10.11 17.31 -8.05
CA PHE A 347 -10.76 16.11 -8.57
C PHE A 347 -11.70 15.51 -7.51
N GLU A 348 -12.99 15.45 -7.81
CA GLU A 348 -14.03 14.95 -6.89
C GLU A 348 -13.90 15.53 -5.46
N ASP A 349 -13.43 14.69 -4.53
CA ASP A 349 -13.28 14.96 -3.11
C ASP A 349 -11.81 15.01 -2.65
N GLU A 350 -10.88 15.16 -3.58
CA GLU A 350 -9.47 15.39 -3.27
C GLU A 350 -9.28 16.64 -2.42
N GLN A 351 -8.25 16.58 -1.56
CA GLN A 351 -8.00 17.61 -0.56
C GLN A 351 -7.11 18.75 -1.05
N ILE A 352 -6.48 18.61 -2.22
CA ILE A 352 -5.51 19.58 -2.74
C ILE A 352 -5.93 19.97 -4.16
N PRO A 353 -6.06 21.27 -4.46
CA PRO A 353 -6.29 21.77 -5.81
C PRO A 353 -4.95 21.82 -6.54
N GLU A 354 -4.40 20.66 -6.88
CA GLU A 354 -3.15 20.59 -7.62
C GLU A 354 -3.22 19.39 -8.57
N ILE A 355 -3.33 19.70 -9.86
CA ILE A 355 -3.70 18.77 -10.91
C ILE A 355 -2.57 17.80 -11.25
N GLY A 356 -1.31 18.22 -11.04
CA GLY A 356 -0.14 17.39 -11.18
C GLY A 356 -0.15 16.27 -10.15
N TRP A 357 -0.26 16.59 -8.86
CA TRP A 357 -0.42 15.65 -7.76
C TRP A 357 -1.68 14.78 -7.91
N SER A 358 -2.78 15.36 -8.38
CA SER A 358 -4.01 14.62 -8.71
C SER A 358 -3.75 13.56 -9.79
N MET A 359 -2.99 13.91 -10.83
CA MET A 359 -2.54 12.97 -11.86
C MET A 359 -1.65 11.88 -11.28
N GLU A 360 -0.65 12.23 -10.47
CA GLU A 360 0.25 11.25 -9.86
C GLU A 360 -0.51 10.24 -8.98
N ASN A 361 -1.50 10.73 -8.23
CA ASN A 361 -2.41 9.90 -7.44
C ASN A 361 -3.18 8.92 -8.33
N ALA A 362 -3.74 9.42 -9.44
CA ALA A 362 -4.50 8.61 -10.37
C ALA A 362 -3.65 7.55 -11.08
N LEU A 363 -2.39 7.84 -11.40
CA LEU A 363 -1.51 6.90 -12.10
C LEU A 363 -0.82 5.89 -11.17
N TRP A 364 -0.38 6.33 -9.99
CA TRP A 364 0.61 5.60 -9.19
C TRP A 364 0.25 5.45 -7.71
N LEU A 365 -0.92 5.91 -7.26
CA LEU A 365 -1.31 5.94 -5.84
C LEU A 365 -0.33 6.73 -4.95
N ARG A 366 0.28 7.81 -5.47
CA ARG A 366 1.22 8.65 -4.69
C ARG A 366 0.47 9.62 -3.77
N ARG A 367 -0.11 9.15 -2.66
CA ARG A 367 -0.76 10.03 -1.67
C ARG A 367 0.22 10.87 -0.84
N LYS A 368 0.95 11.80 -1.47
CA LYS A 368 1.54 12.96 -0.77
C LYS A 368 0.40 13.93 -0.42
N LEU A 369 -0.24 13.73 0.73
CA LEU A 369 -1.10 14.73 1.35
C LEU A 369 -0.24 15.80 2.04
N LEU A 370 0.46 16.61 1.23
CA LEU A 370 1.07 17.84 1.73
C LEU A 370 -0.05 18.86 1.95
N ALA A 371 -0.50 18.94 3.21
CA ALA A 371 -1.53 19.87 3.65
C ALA A 371 -1.20 21.33 3.31
N PHE A 372 -1.72 21.80 2.18
CA PHE A 372 -2.26 23.14 2.07
C PHE A 372 -3.72 23.00 1.60
N CYS A 373 -4.64 23.28 2.53
CA CYS A 373 -6.07 23.49 2.31
C CYS A 373 -7.01 22.28 2.15
N PRO A 374 -7.36 21.56 3.24
CA PRO A 374 -8.41 20.54 3.16
C PRO A 374 -9.79 21.16 2.88
N ILE A 375 -10.47 20.83 1.77
CA ILE A 375 -11.90 21.16 1.50
C ILE A 375 -12.89 20.37 2.37
N LEU A 376 -12.50 19.97 3.56
CA LEU A 376 -13.43 19.29 4.44
C LEU A 376 -13.26 19.95 5.79
N SER A 377 -14.28 20.71 6.19
CA SER A 377 -14.54 21.10 7.57
C SER A 377 -14.53 19.84 8.44
N LEU A 378 -13.38 19.46 8.98
CA LEU A 378 -13.18 18.19 9.66
C LEU A 378 -12.62 18.41 11.06
N ASP A 379 -13.53 18.52 12.01
CA ASP A 379 -13.30 18.09 13.39
C ASP A 379 -13.14 16.54 13.47
N THR A 380 -13.29 15.79 12.37
CA THR A 380 -13.43 14.32 12.40
C THR A 380 -12.43 13.49 11.58
N LEU A 381 -11.53 14.05 10.76
CA LEU A 381 -10.44 13.26 10.16
C LEU A 381 -9.09 13.90 10.47
N ARG A 382 -8.24 13.13 11.15
CA ARG A 382 -6.83 13.48 11.30
C ARG A 382 -6.17 13.38 9.92
N PRO A 383 -5.55 14.45 9.40
CA PRO A 383 -4.81 14.36 8.15
C PRO A 383 -3.70 13.33 8.31
N TYR A 384 -3.70 12.33 7.43
CA TYR A 384 -2.64 11.33 7.37
C TYR A 384 -2.01 11.36 5.98
N THR A 385 -0.71 11.16 5.90
CA THR A 385 0.02 11.01 4.64
C THR A 385 0.41 9.55 4.48
N ILE A 386 0.11 8.94 3.32
CA ILE A 386 0.58 7.60 2.99
C ILE A 386 1.81 7.74 2.08
N LYS A 387 2.97 7.31 2.57
CA LYS A 387 4.21 7.28 1.79
C LYS A 387 4.43 5.86 1.28
N VAL A 388 4.51 5.69 -0.03
CA VAL A 388 4.74 4.39 -0.67
C VAL A 388 6.11 4.42 -1.34
N PRO A 389 7.08 3.59 -0.91
CA PRO A 389 8.38 3.56 -1.53
C PRO A 389 8.32 2.80 -2.87
N VAL A 390 9.08 3.28 -3.86
CA VAL A 390 9.08 2.72 -5.22
C VAL A 390 10.22 1.71 -5.36
N LYS A 391 9.89 0.46 -5.68
CA LYS A 391 10.89 -0.60 -5.86
C LYS A 391 11.75 -0.36 -7.09
N ALA A 392 13.01 -0.80 -7.02
CA ALA A 392 13.95 -0.78 -8.14
C ALA A 392 13.41 -1.58 -9.36
N SER A 393 12.64 -2.64 -9.13
CA SER A 393 11.97 -3.38 -10.20
C SER A 393 10.97 -2.54 -11.00
N VAL A 394 10.36 -1.52 -10.40
CA VAL A 394 9.47 -0.60 -11.12
C VAL A 394 10.29 0.24 -12.09
N TYR A 395 11.42 0.80 -11.65
CA TYR A 395 12.33 1.54 -12.54
C TYR A 395 12.83 0.66 -13.69
N GLU A 396 13.16 -0.60 -13.39
CA GLU A 396 13.54 -1.59 -14.39
C GLU A 396 12.45 -1.76 -15.44
N GLN A 397 11.21 -2.03 -15.00
CA GLN A 397 10.06 -2.29 -15.86
C GLN A 397 9.65 -1.08 -16.71
N VAL A 398 9.55 0.13 -16.14
CA VAL A 398 9.10 1.32 -16.89
C VAL A 398 10.08 1.73 -17.98
N GLN A 399 11.32 1.26 -17.92
CA GLN A 399 12.33 1.41 -18.97
C GLN A 399 12.36 0.25 -19.96
N GLN A 400 11.41 -0.69 -19.91
CA GLN A 400 11.27 -1.77 -20.89
C GLN A 400 10.15 -1.48 -21.88
N THR A 401 10.39 -1.72 -23.17
CA THR A 401 9.38 -1.68 -24.23
C THR A 401 8.25 -2.67 -23.95
N GLY A 402 8.57 -3.89 -23.52
CA GLY A 402 7.58 -4.93 -23.22
C GLY A 402 6.59 -4.55 -22.10
N PHE A 403 7.03 -3.75 -21.13
CA PHE A 403 6.15 -3.26 -20.07
C PHE A 403 5.02 -2.37 -20.64
N TRP A 404 5.36 -1.42 -21.50
CA TRP A 404 4.37 -0.53 -22.10
C TRP A 404 3.49 -1.23 -23.14
N GLU A 405 4.11 -2.03 -24.02
CA GLU A 405 3.41 -2.62 -25.16
C GLU A 405 2.55 -3.82 -24.80
N VAL A 406 2.90 -4.53 -23.72
CA VAL A 406 2.16 -5.70 -23.24
C VAL A 406 1.34 -5.33 -22.01
N LEU A 407 1.97 -4.89 -20.92
CA LEU A 407 1.30 -4.75 -19.63
C LEU A 407 0.42 -3.50 -19.57
N VAL A 408 0.97 -2.32 -19.83
CA VAL A 408 0.18 -1.06 -19.80
C VAL A 408 -0.88 -1.06 -20.88
N ARG A 409 -0.59 -1.59 -22.08
CA ARG A 409 -1.59 -1.72 -23.14
C ARG A 409 -2.75 -2.64 -22.76
N ALA A 410 -2.48 -3.77 -22.10
CA ALA A 410 -3.53 -4.74 -21.74
C ALA A 410 -4.30 -4.36 -20.48
N HIS A 411 -3.64 -3.73 -19.51
CA HIS A 411 -4.18 -3.52 -18.16
C HIS A 411 -4.28 -2.05 -17.74
N GLY A 412 -3.83 -1.12 -18.58
CA GLY A 412 -3.72 0.30 -18.26
C GLY A 412 -2.68 0.57 -17.16
N PHE A 413 -2.73 1.77 -16.59
CA PHE A 413 -1.85 2.20 -15.49
C PHE A 413 -2.11 1.46 -14.17
N LYS A 414 -3.16 0.62 -14.09
CA LYS A 414 -3.41 -0.23 -12.92
C LYS A 414 -2.27 -1.22 -12.65
N VAL A 415 -1.47 -1.56 -13.66
CA VAL A 415 -0.26 -2.38 -13.45
C VAL A 415 0.73 -1.65 -12.52
N LEU A 416 0.95 -0.35 -12.72
CA LEU A 416 1.82 0.43 -11.84
C LEU A 416 1.26 0.47 -10.42
N GLN A 417 -0.04 0.73 -10.28
CA GLN A 417 -0.73 0.70 -8.97
C GLN A 417 -0.59 -0.64 -8.22
N GLY A 418 -0.51 -1.76 -8.95
CA GLY A 418 -0.31 -3.09 -8.38
C GLY A 418 1.14 -3.41 -8.01
N GLU A 419 2.11 -2.80 -8.69
CA GLU A 419 3.55 -2.96 -8.42
C GLU A 419 4.02 -2.08 -7.24
N PHE A 420 3.29 -1.00 -6.91
CA PHE A 420 3.54 -0.22 -5.70
C PHE A 420 3.03 -0.96 -4.45
N PRO A 421 3.89 -1.32 -3.49
CA PRO A 421 3.48 -2.18 -2.38
C PRO A 421 2.59 -1.42 -1.39
N LYS A 422 1.30 -1.75 -1.35
CA LYS A 422 0.38 -1.27 -0.30
C LYS A 422 0.85 -1.63 1.13
N GLN A 423 1.63 -2.70 1.26
CA GLN A 423 2.16 -3.20 2.55
C GLN A 423 3.43 -2.49 3.03
N ALA A 424 4.14 -1.80 2.15
CA ALA A 424 5.31 -1.01 2.51
C ALA A 424 4.94 0.47 2.69
N SER A 425 3.65 0.76 2.86
CA SER A 425 3.14 2.11 2.96
C SER A 425 3.26 2.63 4.40
N PHE A 426 3.94 3.76 4.59
CA PHE A 426 4.02 4.42 5.89
C PHE A 426 2.90 5.45 6.05
N VAL A 427 2.15 5.39 7.14
CA VAL A 427 1.08 6.34 7.44
C VAL A 427 1.56 7.32 8.50
N GLN A 428 1.80 8.57 8.12
CA GLN A 428 2.13 9.65 9.06
C GLN A 428 0.89 10.49 9.35
N PHE A 429 0.42 10.45 10.59
CA PHE A 429 -0.64 11.37 11.05
C PHE A 429 0.00 12.74 11.35
N LYS A 430 -0.46 13.80 10.68
CA LYS A 430 -0.05 15.17 11.02
C LYS A 430 -0.89 15.63 12.20
N ASN A 431 -0.24 15.93 13.33
CA ASN A 431 -0.85 16.73 14.38
C ASN A 431 -0.81 18.18 13.93
N PHE A 432 -1.94 18.88 13.94
CA PHE A 432 -1.91 20.33 13.94
C PHE A 432 -1.42 20.77 15.33
N PRO A 433 -0.50 21.73 15.44
CA PRO A 433 -0.32 22.42 16.70
C PRO A 433 -1.59 23.26 16.92
N THR A 434 -2.50 22.76 17.74
CA THR A 434 -3.36 23.65 18.52
C THR A 434 -2.42 24.39 19.48
N GLU A 435 -2.50 25.72 19.51
CA GLU A 435 -1.58 26.66 20.18
C GLU A 435 -1.33 26.44 21.70
N ASN A 436 -1.70 25.31 22.32
CA ASN A 436 -1.52 25.09 23.76
C ASN A 436 -1.19 23.66 24.23
N ASP A 437 -0.88 22.69 23.37
CA ASP A 437 -0.56 21.34 23.87
C ASP A 437 0.94 21.06 23.95
N ASP A 438 1.44 21.27 25.17
CA ASP A 438 2.71 20.78 25.70
C ASP A 438 2.61 19.25 25.87
N LEU A 439 3.00 18.48 24.86
CA LEU A 439 3.13 17.02 24.97
C LEU A 439 4.44 16.52 24.33
N SER A 440 5.43 16.41 25.20
CA SER A 440 6.64 15.62 25.00
C SER A 440 6.32 14.16 24.67
N THR A 441 7.09 13.60 23.74
CA THR A 441 7.30 12.15 23.47
C THR A 441 6.05 11.32 23.13
N PHE A 442 5.85 11.05 21.84
CA PHE A 442 5.06 9.90 21.38
C PHE A 442 5.99 8.76 20.97
N ASP A 443 5.93 7.67 21.74
CA ASP A 443 6.53 6.39 21.37
C ASP A 443 5.93 5.88 20.06
N LEU A 444 6.84 5.42 19.20
CA LEU A 444 6.61 4.73 17.94
C LEU A 444 5.44 3.74 18.06
N LEU A 445 4.52 3.79 17.09
CA LEU A 445 3.61 2.67 16.83
C LEU A 445 4.45 1.37 16.82
N PRO A 446 4.06 0.32 17.55
CA PRO A 446 4.72 -0.96 17.38
C PRO A 446 4.59 -1.34 15.91
N SER A 447 5.72 -1.71 15.31
CA SER A 447 5.83 -2.21 13.96
C SER A 447 4.73 -3.23 13.71
N ILE A 448 3.73 -2.83 12.91
CA ILE A 448 2.76 -3.78 12.36
C ILE A 448 3.59 -4.79 11.57
N PRO A 449 3.48 -6.10 11.84
CA PRO A 449 4.28 -7.10 11.14
C PRO A 449 4.09 -6.91 9.64
N LEU A 450 5.17 -6.58 8.95
CA LEU A 450 5.19 -6.50 7.49
C LEU A 450 4.84 -7.91 6.99
N ILE A 451 3.58 -8.12 6.57
CA ILE A 451 3.14 -9.39 5.99
C ILE A 451 3.96 -9.58 4.72
N LYS A 452 4.98 -10.44 4.80
CA LYS A 452 5.83 -10.82 3.66
C LYS A 452 4.94 -11.49 2.62
N THR A 453 4.55 -10.76 1.59
CA THR A 453 3.91 -11.35 0.42
C THR A 453 4.98 -12.02 -0.44
N ILE A 454 4.86 -13.34 -0.61
CA ILE A 454 5.68 -14.14 -1.53
C ILE A 454 5.26 -13.72 -2.95
N HIS A 455 6.00 -12.78 -3.55
CA HIS A 455 5.97 -12.58 -5.00
C HIS A 455 7.40 -12.62 -5.51
N SER A 456 7.75 -13.76 -6.11
CA SER A 456 8.92 -13.87 -6.98
C SER A 456 8.49 -14.39 -8.35
N THR A 457 9.38 -14.23 -9.31
CA THR A 457 9.35 -14.75 -10.69
C THR A 457 8.93 -16.22 -10.84
N THR A 458 8.82 -16.98 -9.75
CA THR A 458 8.31 -18.35 -9.67
C THR A 458 6.81 -18.49 -9.98
N GLU A 459 6.01 -17.43 -9.85
CA GLU A 459 4.55 -17.53 -10.04
C GLU A 459 4.15 -17.87 -11.48
N LEU A 460 4.82 -17.24 -12.46
CA LEU A 460 4.58 -17.49 -13.88
C LEU A 460 5.04 -18.89 -14.31
N ASP A 461 6.11 -19.41 -13.72
CA ASP A 461 6.59 -20.77 -14.01
C ASP A 461 5.74 -21.84 -13.33
N TYR A 462 5.20 -21.55 -12.13
CA TYR A 462 4.21 -22.40 -11.46
C TYR A 462 2.91 -22.49 -12.26
N LEU A 463 2.39 -21.35 -12.76
CA LEU A 463 1.16 -21.29 -13.55
C LEU A 463 1.25 -22.06 -14.88
N LYS A 464 2.44 -22.17 -15.49
CA LYS A 464 2.66 -22.96 -16.72
C LYS A 464 2.47 -24.47 -16.52
N GLY A 465 2.58 -24.96 -15.28
CA GLY A 465 2.43 -26.38 -14.94
C GLY A 465 1.01 -26.81 -14.57
N LEU A 466 0.06 -25.88 -14.42
CA LEU A 466 -1.30 -26.16 -13.94
C LEU A 466 -2.29 -26.41 -15.08
N ILE A 467 -3.25 -27.31 -14.88
CA ILE A 467 -4.39 -27.45 -15.80
C ILE A 467 -5.41 -26.31 -15.59
N VAL A 468 -6.34 -26.13 -16.54
CA VAL A 468 -7.29 -25.00 -16.54
C VAL A 468 -8.07 -24.86 -15.23
N SER A 469 -8.47 -25.97 -14.62
CA SER A 469 -9.24 -25.95 -13.37
C SER A 469 -8.36 -25.68 -12.14
N GLU A 470 -7.11 -26.16 -12.13
CA GLU A 470 -6.10 -25.80 -11.12
C GLU A 470 -5.72 -24.31 -11.20
N VAL A 471 -5.63 -23.73 -12.40
CA VAL A 471 -5.43 -22.27 -12.57
C VAL A 471 -6.60 -21.49 -11.98
N GLN A 472 -7.83 -22.00 -12.09
CA GLN A 472 -9.00 -21.38 -11.46
C GLN A 472 -8.94 -21.51 -9.94
N ALA A 473 -8.63 -22.69 -9.40
CA ALA A 473 -8.41 -22.91 -7.98
C ALA A 473 -7.31 -21.99 -7.43
N TYR A 474 -6.21 -21.84 -8.17
CA TYR A 474 -5.11 -20.93 -7.85
C TYR A 474 -5.55 -19.47 -7.76
N LYS A 475 -6.31 -18.97 -8.75
CA LYS A 475 -6.83 -17.59 -8.72
C LYS A 475 -7.66 -17.35 -7.46
N VAL A 476 -8.47 -18.32 -7.09
CA VAL A 476 -9.35 -18.20 -5.92
C VAL A 476 -8.55 -18.25 -4.63
N ALA A 477 -7.56 -19.14 -4.55
CA ALA A 477 -6.63 -19.19 -3.44
C ALA A 477 -5.87 -17.86 -3.28
N LYS A 478 -5.45 -17.27 -4.40
CA LYS A 478 -4.80 -15.96 -4.44
C LYS A 478 -5.75 -14.83 -4.01
N ASP A 479 -7.02 -14.90 -4.37
CA ASP A 479 -8.02 -13.90 -3.95
C ASP A 479 -8.33 -14.01 -2.44
N ILE A 480 -8.46 -15.24 -1.90
CA ILE A 480 -8.56 -15.46 -0.44
C ILE A 480 -7.32 -14.91 0.25
N PHE A 481 -6.14 -15.24 -0.27
CA PHE A 481 -4.88 -14.76 0.27
C PHE A 481 -4.79 -13.24 0.22
N ARG A 482 -5.07 -12.59 -0.91
CA ARG A 482 -5.11 -11.12 -1.06
C ARG A 482 -6.10 -10.47 -0.10
N SER A 483 -7.28 -11.08 0.07
CA SER A 483 -8.27 -10.57 1.03
C SER A 483 -7.74 -10.57 2.47
N SER A 484 -6.74 -11.40 2.79
CA SER A 484 -6.12 -11.47 4.11
C SER A 484 -4.90 -10.55 4.28
N THR A 485 -4.31 -10.02 3.20
CA THR A 485 -2.94 -9.44 3.25
C THR A 485 -2.87 -7.92 3.42
N SER A 486 -3.96 -7.18 3.28
CA SER A 486 -3.97 -5.74 3.54
C SER A 486 -5.23 -5.26 4.25
N GLU A 487 -5.07 -4.36 5.23
CA GLU A 487 -6.17 -3.86 6.06
C GLU A 487 -7.30 -3.27 5.21
N GLN A 488 -6.97 -2.41 4.23
CA GLN A 488 -7.97 -1.79 3.37
C GLN A 488 -8.62 -2.76 2.37
N GLU A 489 -7.86 -3.67 1.73
CA GLU A 489 -8.48 -4.67 0.83
C GLU A 489 -9.29 -5.71 1.58
N PHE A 490 -8.93 -6.03 2.83
CA PHE A 490 -9.74 -6.86 3.71
C PHE A 490 -11.12 -6.23 3.94
N TRP A 491 -11.15 -4.93 4.23
CA TRP A 491 -12.41 -4.20 4.45
C TRP A 491 -13.20 -4.00 3.14
N ASP A 492 -12.53 -3.57 2.06
CA ASP A 492 -13.15 -3.28 0.76
C ASP A 492 -13.67 -4.55 0.05
N ASN A 493 -13.00 -5.69 0.22
CA ASN A 493 -13.38 -6.96 -0.42
C ASN A 493 -14.25 -7.87 0.45
N SER A 494 -14.65 -7.44 1.66
CA SER A 494 -15.57 -8.21 2.49
C SER A 494 -16.90 -8.54 1.77
N GLN A 495 -17.40 -7.64 0.93
CA GLN A 495 -18.56 -7.88 0.03
C GLN A 495 -18.22 -8.72 -1.20
N ALA A 496 -16.97 -8.70 -1.67
CA ALA A 496 -16.51 -9.55 -2.77
C ALA A 496 -16.39 -11.02 -2.32
N MET A 497 -16.04 -11.28 -1.06
CA MET A 497 -16.00 -12.64 -0.51
C MET A 497 -17.34 -13.36 -0.55
N GLU A 498 -18.47 -12.67 -0.37
CA GLU A 498 -19.79 -13.27 -0.55
C GLU A 498 -19.95 -13.78 -1.98
N LYS A 499 -19.45 -13.04 -2.98
CA LYS A 499 -19.40 -13.48 -4.37
C LYS A 499 -18.45 -14.63 -4.60
N HIS A 500 -17.32 -14.72 -3.88
CA HIS A 500 -16.40 -15.87 -3.96
C HIS A 500 -17.02 -17.13 -3.34
N VAL A 501 -17.67 -17.04 -2.18
CA VAL A 501 -18.41 -18.16 -1.56
C VAL A 501 -19.59 -18.61 -2.43
N VAL A 502 -20.31 -17.66 -3.05
CA VAL A 502 -21.36 -17.95 -4.04
C VAL A 502 -20.79 -18.57 -5.32
N TRP A 503 -19.63 -18.11 -5.78
CA TRP A 503 -18.93 -18.66 -6.94
C TRP A 503 -18.42 -20.08 -6.66
N PHE A 504 -17.86 -20.34 -5.46
CA PHE A 504 -17.51 -21.68 -5.00
C PHE A 504 -18.73 -22.60 -5.01
N ARG A 505 -19.85 -22.15 -4.46
CA ARG A 505 -21.12 -22.89 -4.48
C ARG A 505 -21.62 -23.14 -5.91
N ARG A 506 -21.35 -22.24 -6.87
CA ARG A 506 -21.67 -22.42 -8.29
C ARG A 506 -20.75 -23.42 -9.00
N ILE A 507 -19.47 -23.46 -8.65
CA ILE A 507 -18.54 -24.45 -9.21
C ILE A 507 -18.83 -25.83 -8.64
N THR A 508 -18.98 -25.94 -7.32
CA THR A 508 -19.15 -27.24 -6.65
C THR A 508 -20.51 -27.89 -6.89
N ASN A 509 -21.54 -27.10 -7.22
CA ASN A 509 -22.84 -27.65 -7.64
C ASN A 509 -22.86 -28.11 -9.10
N ASN A 510 -21.89 -27.70 -9.95
CA ASN A 510 -21.90 -28.00 -11.39
C ASN A 510 -20.73 -28.89 -11.86
N GLN A 511 -19.61 -28.95 -11.14
CA GLN A 511 -18.49 -29.87 -11.37
C GLN A 511 -17.83 -30.28 -10.04
N PRO A 512 -17.46 -31.56 -9.85
CA PRO A 512 -16.76 -31.99 -8.64
C PRO A 512 -15.36 -31.39 -8.59
N MET A 513 -15.02 -30.74 -7.47
CA MET A 513 -13.64 -30.33 -7.21
C MET A 513 -12.75 -31.56 -7.02
N GLU A 514 -11.59 -31.56 -7.66
CA GLU A 514 -10.59 -32.63 -7.60
C GLU A 514 -9.57 -32.38 -6.48
N ALA A 515 -8.94 -33.44 -5.97
CA ALA A 515 -7.99 -33.36 -4.84
C ALA A 515 -6.82 -32.39 -5.10
N ARG A 516 -6.33 -32.30 -6.35
CA ARG A 516 -5.25 -31.36 -6.72
C ARG A 516 -5.67 -29.90 -6.66
N GLU A 517 -6.91 -29.60 -7.01
CA GLU A 517 -7.48 -28.25 -6.92
C GLU A 517 -7.62 -27.83 -5.45
N ALA A 518 -8.10 -28.75 -4.61
CA ALA A 518 -8.19 -28.54 -3.17
C ALA A 518 -6.82 -28.27 -2.55
N MET A 519 -5.79 -29.04 -2.92
CA MET A 519 -4.41 -28.80 -2.48
C MET A 519 -3.86 -27.46 -2.96
N THR A 520 -4.19 -27.06 -4.19
CA THR A 520 -3.83 -25.75 -4.74
C THR A 520 -4.42 -24.60 -3.92
N VAL A 521 -5.62 -24.77 -3.35
CA VAL A 521 -6.19 -23.78 -2.43
C VAL A 521 -5.55 -23.85 -1.05
N LEU A 522 -5.39 -25.07 -0.52
CA LEU A 522 -4.89 -25.29 0.84
C LEU A 522 -3.45 -24.80 1.05
N GLN A 523 -2.62 -24.72 0.01
CA GLN A 523 -1.27 -24.16 0.15
C GLN A 523 -1.25 -22.68 0.61
N PHE A 524 -2.32 -21.92 0.33
CA PHE A 524 -2.45 -20.51 0.71
C PHE A 524 -3.21 -20.30 2.03
N MET A 525 -3.93 -21.32 2.50
CA MET A 525 -4.80 -21.21 3.67
C MET A 525 -4.04 -20.90 4.98
N PRO A 526 -2.93 -21.61 5.32
CA PRO A 526 -2.20 -21.32 6.55
C PRO A 526 -1.73 -19.87 6.65
N LEU A 527 -1.20 -19.33 5.54
CA LEU A 527 -0.74 -17.95 5.50
C LEU A 527 -1.91 -16.96 5.56
N SER A 528 -3.04 -17.27 4.91
CA SER A 528 -4.24 -16.42 4.96
C SER A 528 -4.82 -16.33 6.36
N ILE A 529 -4.86 -17.46 7.08
CA ILE A 529 -5.34 -17.54 8.47
C ILE A 529 -4.37 -16.86 9.42
N LYS A 530 -3.06 -17.02 9.20
CA LYS A 530 -2.04 -16.27 9.95
C LYS A 530 -2.24 -14.76 9.81
N ASN A 531 -2.40 -14.25 8.59
CA ASN A 531 -2.64 -12.82 8.38
C ASN A 531 -3.92 -12.35 9.07
N HIS A 532 -4.97 -13.18 9.05
CA HIS A 532 -6.21 -12.89 9.76
C HIS A 532 -6.00 -12.77 11.29
N LEU A 533 -5.20 -13.65 11.88
CA LEU A 533 -4.80 -13.59 13.29
C LEU A 533 -3.96 -12.35 13.62
N ASP A 534 -3.05 -11.98 12.72
CA ASP A 534 -2.23 -10.76 12.86
C ASP A 534 -3.13 -9.50 12.83
N MET A 535 -4.14 -9.47 11.96
CA MET A 535 -5.12 -8.38 11.90
C MET A 535 -5.98 -8.29 13.17
N ILE A 536 -6.41 -9.43 13.72
CA ILE A 536 -7.13 -9.47 15.00
C ILE A 536 -6.25 -8.90 16.12
N SER A 537 -4.98 -9.33 16.17
CA SER A 537 -4.02 -8.85 17.17
C SER A 537 -3.80 -7.34 17.07
N ALA A 538 -3.66 -6.82 15.85
CA ALA A 538 -3.54 -5.38 15.59
C ALA A 538 -4.80 -4.61 16.02
N LEU A 539 -5.99 -5.14 15.73
CA LEU A 539 -7.25 -4.53 16.15
C LEU A 539 -7.38 -4.46 17.66
N LEU A 540 -7.12 -5.55 18.38
CA LEU A 540 -7.21 -5.59 19.84
C LEU A 540 -6.21 -4.63 20.50
N LEU A 541 -5.02 -4.48 19.91
CA LEU A 541 -4.03 -3.52 20.38
C LEU A 541 -4.51 -2.07 20.20
N LEU A 542 -5.16 -1.76 19.06
CA LEU A 542 -5.79 -0.46 18.81
C LEU A 542 -6.93 -0.19 19.81
N GLU A 543 -7.81 -1.15 20.03
CA GLU A 543 -8.93 -1.01 20.97
C GLU A 543 -8.44 -0.74 22.39
N LYS A 544 -7.41 -1.49 22.82
CA LYS A 544 -6.75 -1.29 24.12
C LYS A 544 -6.11 0.10 24.22
N ARG A 545 -5.45 0.57 23.16
CA ARG A 545 -4.76 1.88 23.15
C ARG A 545 -5.73 3.06 23.20
N PHE A 546 -6.85 2.97 22.49
CA PHE A 546 -7.80 4.07 22.35
C PHE A 546 -9.01 3.97 23.28
N GLY A 547 -9.14 2.90 24.05
CA GLY A 547 -10.29 2.68 24.94
C GLY A 547 -11.63 2.60 24.20
N ALA A 548 -11.60 2.23 22.91
CA ALA A 548 -12.77 2.20 22.03
C ALA A 548 -12.86 0.82 21.37
N VAL A 549 -14.09 0.30 21.19
CA VAL A 549 -14.36 -0.95 20.48
C VAL A 549 -14.81 -0.64 19.05
N TYR A 550 -14.08 -1.13 18.06
CA TYR A 550 -14.39 -0.87 16.65
C TYR A 550 -15.32 -1.96 16.10
N LYS A 551 -16.62 -1.81 16.37
CA LYS A 551 -17.65 -2.82 16.05
C LYS A 551 -17.66 -3.25 14.58
N ASP A 552 -17.53 -2.30 13.65
CA ASP A 552 -17.55 -2.60 12.21
C ASP A 552 -16.34 -3.46 11.81
N ARG A 553 -15.16 -3.17 12.39
CA ARG A 553 -13.93 -3.92 12.14
C ARG A 553 -14.00 -5.34 12.71
N ARG A 554 -14.45 -5.48 13.97
CA ARG A 554 -14.73 -6.81 14.54
C ARG A 554 -15.76 -7.56 13.69
N GLY A 555 -16.79 -6.87 13.22
CA GLY A 555 -17.84 -7.39 12.34
C GLY A 555 -17.29 -8.02 11.06
N ASN A 556 -16.47 -7.30 10.29
CA ASN A 556 -15.96 -7.88 9.03
C ASN A 556 -14.91 -8.97 9.26
N LEU A 557 -14.11 -8.91 10.34
CA LEU A 557 -13.22 -10.01 10.73
C LEU A 557 -14.01 -11.29 11.05
N LEU A 558 -15.08 -11.17 11.82
CA LEU A 558 -15.99 -12.29 12.11
C LEU A 558 -16.74 -12.80 10.86
N HIS A 559 -17.02 -11.90 9.91
CA HIS A 559 -17.63 -12.27 8.62
C HIS A 559 -16.65 -13.10 7.77
N TRP A 560 -15.41 -12.63 7.61
CA TRP A 560 -14.33 -13.35 6.91
C TRP A 560 -14.14 -14.73 7.54
N ASN A 561 -14.00 -14.79 8.86
CA ASN A 561 -13.86 -16.02 9.63
C ASN A 561 -14.96 -17.05 9.29
N ARG A 562 -16.23 -16.61 9.28
CA ARG A 562 -17.38 -17.48 8.95
C ARG A 562 -17.32 -17.98 7.50
N GLY A 563 -17.02 -17.10 6.54
CA GLY A 563 -16.87 -17.48 5.14
C GLY A 563 -15.81 -18.55 4.94
N THR A 564 -14.64 -18.35 5.55
CA THR A 564 -13.51 -19.28 5.51
C THR A 564 -13.84 -20.60 6.20
N ARG A 565 -14.47 -20.59 7.39
CA ARG A 565 -14.92 -21.84 8.06
C ARG A 565 -15.85 -22.66 7.17
N ARG A 566 -16.87 -22.03 6.58
CA ARG A 566 -17.81 -22.73 5.68
C ARG A 566 -17.11 -23.38 4.50
N PHE A 567 -16.13 -22.69 3.93
CA PHE A 567 -15.33 -23.22 2.83
C PHE A 567 -14.45 -24.41 3.28
N MET A 568 -13.71 -24.26 4.38
CA MET A 568 -12.86 -25.31 4.92
C MET A 568 -13.67 -26.55 5.31
N SER A 569 -14.84 -26.35 5.89
CA SER A 569 -15.79 -27.41 6.21
C SER A 569 -16.37 -28.12 5.01
N PHE A 570 -16.59 -27.40 3.90
CA PHE A 570 -16.91 -28.02 2.62
C PHE A 570 -15.77 -28.95 2.18
N LEU A 571 -14.52 -28.48 2.20
CA LEU A 571 -13.35 -29.32 1.88
C LEU A 571 -13.26 -30.53 2.80
N ARG A 572 -13.47 -30.37 4.11
CA ARG A 572 -13.47 -31.46 5.09
C ARG A 572 -14.45 -32.56 4.70
N SER A 573 -15.68 -32.18 4.38
CA SER A 573 -16.74 -33.14 4.04
C SER A 573 -16.49 -33.85 2.70
N ARG A 574 -15.89 -33.14 1.75
CA ARG A 574 -15.65 -33.64 0.39
C ARG A 574 -14.45 -34.58 0.33
N PHE A 575 -13.42 -34.30 1.11
CA PHE A 575 -12.11 -34.93 1.05
C PHE A 575 -11.75 -35.66 2.34
N GLN A 576 -12.74 -36.34 2.92
CA GLN A 576 -12.61 -37.10 4.18
C GLN A 576 -11.75 -38.36 4.04
N GLU A 577 -11.55 -38.86 2.82
CA GLU A 577 -10.72 -40.04 2.54
C GLU A 577 -9.27 -39.65 2.16
N GLU A 578 -9.00 -38.42 1.71
CA GLU A 578 -7.65 -37.92 1.46
C GLU A 578 -6.99 -37.37 2.73
N ALA A 579 -6.23 -38.23 3.43
CA ALA A 579 -5.61 -37.90 4.73
C ALA A 579 -4.83 -36.57 4.75
N GLU A 580 -4.08 -36.23 3.69
CA GLU A 580 -3.29 -34.99 3.63
C GLU A 580 -4.18 -33.72 3.62
N ILE A 581 -5.22 -33.74 2.78
CA ILE A 581 -6.21 -32.65 2.68
C ILE A 581 -6.96 -32.55 3.99
N PHE A 582 -7.47 -33.67 4.50
CA PHE A 582 -8.24 -33.73 5.73
C PHE A 582 -7.46 -33.19 6.93
N ASN A 583 -6.21 -33.62 7.12
CA ASN A 583 -5.38 -33.18 8.23
C ASN A 583 -5.07 -31.68 8.16
N THR A 584 -4.79 -31.16 6.96
CA THR A 584 -4.56 -29.73 6.75
C THR A 584 -5.82 -28.93 7.08
N VAL A 585 -6.98 -29.41 6.63
CA VAL A 585 -8.27 -28.77 6.88
C VAL A 585 -8.62 -28.76 8.36
N GLU A 586 -8.45 -29.87 9.09
CA GLU A 586 -8.72 -29.94 10.53
C GLU A 586 -7.83 -28.96 11.32
N ARG A 587 -6.53 -28.88 10.98
CA ARG A 587 -5.60 -27.93 11.60
C ARG A 587 -6.02 -26.49 11.37
N GLU A 588 -6.35 -26.14 10.14
CA GLU A 588 -6.72 -24.77 9.79
C GLU A 588 -8.12 -24.37 10.30
N LEU A 589 -9.07 -25.30 10.39
CA LEU A 589 -10.36 -25.08 11.05
C LEU A 589 -10.18 -24.73 12.54
N LEU A 590 -9.23 -25.38 13.21
CA LEU A 590 -8.89 -25.07 14.60
C LEU A 590 -8.32 -23.65 14.74
N ASN A 591 -7.37 -23.27 13.88
CA ASN A 591 -6.81 -21.91 13.88
C ASN A 591 -7.87 -20.83 13.65
N ILE A 592 -8.82 -21.08 12.75
CA ILE A 592 -9.93 -20.17 12.49
C ILE A 592 -10.90 -20.11 13.70
N GLU A 593 -11.11 -21.22 14.40
CA GLU A 593 -11.91 -21.21 15.64
C GLU A 593 -11.24 -20.36 16.73
N TYR A 594 -9.92 -20.47 16.91
CA TYR A 594 -9.18 -19.60 17.83
C TYR A 594 -9.28 -18.12 17.43
N ALA A 595 -9.13 -17.81 16.14
CA ALA A 595 -9.31 -16.44 15.64
C ALA A 595 -10.69 -15.87 16.06
N ARG A 596 -11.74 -16.70 16.00
CA ARG A 596 -13.09 -16.32 16.45
C ARG A 596 -13.13 -16.07 17.96
N MET A 597 -12.57 -16.97 18.76
CA MET A 597 -12.55 -16.89 20.23
C MET A 597 -11.69 -15.74 20.77
N ILE A 598 -10.65 -15.34 20.05
CA ILE A 598 -9.81 -14.15 20.36
C ILE A 598 -10.59 -12.86 20.09
N LEU A 599 -11.47 -12.86 19.09
CA LEU A 599 -12.16 -11.65 18.64
C LEU A 599 -13.49 -11.38 19.37
N ALA A 600 -14.15 -12.43 19.86
CA ALA A 600 -15.47 -12.35 20.48
C ALA A 600 -15.48 -13.00 21.87
N GLU A 601 -16.06 -12.31 22.85
CA GLU A 601 -16.36 -12.91 24.15
C GLU A 601 -17.55 -13.86 24.00
N PRO A 602 -17.59 -14.96 24.77
CA PRO A 602 -18.72 -15.88 24.67
C PRO A 602 -20.02 -15.29 25.24
N ASN A 603 -19.91 -14.27 26.10
CA ASN A 603 -21.04 -13.57 26.71
C ASN A 603 -21.35 -12.22 26.04
N ASP A 604 -20.69 -11.89 24.92
CA ASP A 604 -20.94 -10.63 24.22
C ASP A 604 -22.42 -10.51 23.83
N THR A 605 -23.07 -9.43 24.29
CA THR A 605 -24.49 -9.18 23.97
C THR A 605 -24.67 -8.78 22.51
N PRO A 606 -25.84 -9.06 21.89
CA PRO A 606 -26.09 -8.93 20.45
C PRO A 606 -25.98 -7.54 19.82
N LYS A 607 -25.57 -6.50 20.56
CA LYS A 607 -25.52 -5.12 20.06
C LYS A 607 -24.27 -4.88 19.20
N GLY A 608 -24.26 -5.47 18.00
CA GLY A 608 -23.38 -5.05 16.89
C GLY A 608 -22.78 -6.15 16.01
N LEU A 609 -23.00 -7.44 16.28
CA LEU A 609 -22.30 -8.56 15.59
C LEU A 609 -23.28 -9.54 14.91
N GLY A 610 -24.29 -8.98 14.22
CA GLY A 610 -25.60 -9.56 13.92
C GLY A 610 -25.71 -10.93 13.20
N VAL A 611 -24.64 -11.66 12.91
CA VAL A 611 -24.72 -12.95 12.19
C VAL A 611 -23.99 -14.13 12.86
N GLN A 612 -23.06 -13.90 13.80
CA GLN A 612 -22.52 -14.99 14.64
C GLN A 612 -23.45 -15.31 15.83
N PHE A 613 -24.29 -14.35 16.19
CA PHE A 613 -25.34 -14.49 17.20
C PHE A 613 -26.35 -15.59 16.83
N GLU A 614 -26.58 -15.85 15.54
CA GLU A 614 -27.50 -16.90 15.08
C GLU A 614 -27.10 -18.31 15.55
N GLU A 615 -25.80 -18.63 15.59
CA GLU A 615 -25.30 -19.96 15.99
C GLU A 615 -25.48 -20.16 17.50
N PHE A 616 -25.12 -19.18 18.32
CA PHE A 616 -25.30 -19.26 19.78
C PHE A 616 -26.76 -19.16 20.20
N GLN A 617 -27.56 -18.30 19.55
CA GLN A 617 -29.01 -18.29 19.78
C GLN A 617 -29.66 -19.63 19.41
N ALA A 618 -29.19 -20.27 18.34
CA ALA A 618 -29.68 -21.58 17.97
C ALA A 618 -29.32 -22.65 19.00
N LEU A 619 -28.12 -22.59 19.60
CA LEU A 619 -27.72 -23.47 20.69
C LEU A 619 -28.54 -23.22 21.95
N VAL A 620 -28.74 -21.96 22.35
CA VAL A 620 -29.59 -21.59 23.48
C VAL A 620 -31.00 -22.14 23.27
N LYS A 621 -31.56 -21.97 22.07
CA LYS A 621 -32.89 -22.50 21.74
C LYS A 621 -32.94 -24.04 21.73
N ALA A 622 -31.87 -24.70 21.28
CA ALA A 622 -31.77 -26.16 21.35
C ALA A 622 -31.75 -26.65 22.80
N GLN A 623 -30.99 -25.96 23.67
CA GLN A 623 -30.96 -26.21 25.11
C GLN A 623 -32.32 -25.98 25.75
N GLU A 624 -33.02 -24.89 25.41
CA GLU A 624 -34.39 -24.62 25.91
C GLU A 624 -35.35 -25.75 25.52
N PHE A 625 -35.29 -26.25 24.28
CA PHE A 625 -36.11 -27.39 23.88
C PHE A 625 -35.75 -28.67 24.63
N PHE A 626 -34.46 -28.90 24.89
CA PHE A 626 -34.01 -30.01 25.71
C PHE A 626 -34.57 -29.91 27.14
N ASP A 627 -34.43 -28.75 27.78
CA ASP A 627 -34.87 -28.51 29.16
C ASP A 627 -36.40 -28.59 29.30
N GLN A 628 -37.15 -28.25 28.25
CA GLN A 628 -38.61 -28.39 28.17
C GLN A 628 -39.08 -29.81 27.84
N GLY A 629 -38.15 -30.77 27.62
CA GLY A 629 -38.48 -32.14 27.21
C GLY A 629 -38.95 -32.27 25.76
N ASN A 630 -38.80 -31.22 24.94
CA ASN A 630 -39.16 -31.24 23.52
C ASN A 630 -38.00 -31.75 22.66
N PHE A 631 -37.67 -33.03 22.85
CA PHE A 631 -36.50 -33.67 22.29
C PHE A 631 -36.48 -33.66 20.75
N ALA A 632 -37.63 -33.75 20.08
CA ALA A 632 -37.69 -33.74 18.62
C ALA A 632 -37.29 -32.38 18.03
N GLN A 633 -37.74 -31.28 18.66
CA GLN A 633 -37.33 -29.93 18.27
C GLN A 633 -35.88 -29.65 18.64
N CYS A 634 -35.40 -30.15 19.78
CA CYS A 634 -33.98 -30.13 20.13
C CYS A 634 -33.15 -30.84 19.05
N TYR A 635 -33.51 -32.06 18.67
CA TYR A 635 -32.81 -32.83 17.64
C TYR A 635 -32.81 -32.11 16.29
N ALA A 636 -33.95 -31.61 15.84
CA ALA A 636 -34.06 -30.86 14.58
C ALA A 636 -33.20 -29.59 14.59
N GLN A 637 -33.19 -28.87 15.72
CA GLN A 637 -32.38 -27.67 15.90
C GLN A 637 -30.90 -28.02 15.91
N CYS A 638 -30.47 -29.03 16.68
CA CYS A 638 -29.09 -29.52 16.68
C CYS A 638 -28.69 -29.98 15.28
N ASN A 639 -29.48 -30.80 14.58
CA ASN A 639 -29.16 -31.29 13.23
C ASN A 639 -28.95 -30.19 12.19
N LYS A 640 -29.64 -29.05 12.33
CA LYS A 640 -29.42 -27.89 11.47
C LYS A 640 -27.98 -27.35 11.58
N TYR A 641 -27.39 -27.42 12.77
CA TYR A 641 -26.06 -26.88 13.08
C TYR A 641 -24.98 -27.95 13.31
N TYR A 642 -25.39 -29.22 13.45
CA TYR A 642 -24.57 -30.43 13.55
C TYR A 642 -23.87 -30.78 12.23
N ASN A 643 -24.11 -30.00 11.18
CA ASN A 643 -23.37 -30.11 9.93
C ASN A 643 -22.20 -29.14 9.90
N PHE A 644 -21.20 -29.47 9.08
CA PHE A 644 -19.87 -28.85 9.04
C PHE A 644 -19.85 -27.31 8.90
N GLN A 645 -20.96 -26.63 8.65
CA GLN A 645 -21.00 -25.18 8.39
C GLN A 645 -20.95 -24.28 9.65
N SER A 646 -20.99 -24.85 10.86
CA SER A 646 -21.02 -24.13 12.15
C SER A 646 -19.64 -24.00 12.81
N SER A 647 -19.54 -23.26 13.93
CA SER A 647 -18.31 -23.20 14.73
C SER A 647 -17.97 -24.55 15.36
N LEU A 648 -16.69 -24.80 15.64
CA LEU A 648 -16.28 -26.05 16.30
C LEU A 648 -16.92 -26.16 17.69
N VAL A 649 -17.03 -25.04 18.42
CA VAL A 649 -17.73 -24.99 19.71
C VAL A 649 -19.22 -25.36 19.55
N ALA A 650 -19.91 -24.79 18.56
CA ALA A 650 -21.31 -25.10 18.32
C ALA A 650 -21.52 -26.56 17.91
N ASN A 651 -20.60 -27.10 17.11
CA ASN A 651 -20.64 -28.49 16.71
C ASN A 651 -20.45 -29.43 17.92
N ALA A 652 -19.49 -29.13 18.80
CA ALA A 652 -19.30 -29.87 20.03
C ALA A 652 -20.54 -29.82 20.94
N ALA A 653 -21.11 -28.64 21.16
CA ALA A 653 -22.31 -28.47 21.96
C ALA A 653 -23.52 -29.23 21.39
N CYS A 654 -23.77 -29.12 20.07
CA CYS A 654 -24.82 -29.90 19.40
C CYS A 654 -24.59 -31.41 19.52
N SER A 655 -23.34 -31.86 19.39
CA SER A 655 -22.98 -33.27 19.51
C SER A 655 -23.28 -33.82 20.91
N LEU A 656 -22.98 -33.04 21.95
CA LEU A 656 -23.27 -33.42 23.34
C LEU A 656 -24.77 -33.38 23.67
N LEU A 657 -25.53 -32.47 23.06
CA LEU A 657 -27.00 -32.47 23.17
C LEU A 657 -27.59 -33.70 22.49
N ILE A 658 -27.17 -34.02 21.27
CA ILE A 658 -27.62 -35.21 20.53
C ILE A 658 -27.33 -36.49 21.32
N ALA A 659 -26.15 -36.60 21.95
CA ALA A 659 -25.78 -37.75 22.78
C ALA A 659 -26.74 -38.00 23.97
N GLN A 660 -27.46 -36.98 24.42
CA GLN A 660 -28.43 -37.08 25.53
C GLN A 660 -29.85 -37.48 25.08
N LEU A 661 -30.15 -37.51 23.78
CA LEU A 661 -31.50 -37.74 23.24
C LEU A 661 -31.84 -39.23 23.10
N ARG A 662 -32.00 -39.93 24.23
CA ARG A 662 -32.21 -41.39 24.32
C ARG A 662 -33.32 -41.93 23.41
N ASP A 663 -34.47 -41.26 23.36
CA ASP A 663 -35.68 -41.78 22.72
C ASP A 663 -35.79 -41.43 21.22
N ILE A 664 -34.85 -40.66 20.70
CA ILE A 664 -34.90 -40.14 19.33
C ILE A 664 -33.71 -40.60 18.50
N VAL A 665 -32.57 -40.83 19.15
CA VAL A 665 -31.30 -41.13 18.48
C VAL A 665 -30.81 -42.49 18.93
N GLU A 666 -30.51 -43.35 17.96
CA GLU A 666 -29.98 -44.69 18.23
C GLU A 666 -28.70 -44.63 19.07
N TYR A 667 -28.53 -45.61 19.94
CA TYR A 667 -27.42 -45.66 20.90
C TYR A 667 -26.05 -45.46 20.24
N GLN A 668 -25.78 -46.12 19.11
CA GLN A 668 -24.49 -45.98 18.42
C GLN A 668 -24.27 -44.56 17.87
N ALA A 669 -25.31 -43.93 17.34
CA ALA A 669 -25.23 -42.54 16.87
C ALA A 669 -24.98 -41.57 18.04
N ARG A 670 -25.56 -41.84 19.22
CA ARG A 670 -25.27 -41.09 20.45
C ARG A 670 -23.82 -41.25 20.90
N VAL A 671 -23.25 -42.47 20.82
CA VAL A 671 -21.84 -42.72 21.15
C VAL A 671 -20.93 -41.93 20.21
N ASN A 672 -21.20 -41.98 18.90
CA ASN A 672 -20.41 -41.25 17.91
C ASN A 672 -20.50 -39.73 18.13
N ALA A 673 -21.67 -39.22 18.49
CA ALA A 673 -21.87 -37.81 18.81
C ALA A 673 -21.09 -37.42 20.08
N LEU A 674 -21.15 -38.20 21.15
CA LEU A 674 -20.39 -37.97 22.37
C LEU A 674 -18.87 -37.90 22.09
N GLN A 675 -18.33 -38.90 21.39
CA GLN A 675 -16.91 -38.96 21.04
C GLN A 675 -16.47 -37.77 20.19
N THR A 676 -17.31 -37.36 19.23
CA THR A 676 -17.05 -36.19 18.39
C THR A 676 -17.00 -34.91 19.22
N GLY A 677 -17.97 -34.72 20.13
CA GLY A 677 -18.01 -33.57 21.03
C GLY A 677 -16.81 -33.50 21.95
N GLN A 678 -16.45 -34.62 22.60
CA GLN A 678 -15.28 -34.73 23.47
C GLN A 678 -13.98 -34.37 22.76
N ARG A 679 -13.73 -34.98 21.59
CA ARG A 679 -12.53 -34.72 20.79
C ARG A 679 -12.37 -33.23 20.47
N ILE A 680 -13.45 -32.58 20.03
CA ILE A 680 -13.39 -31.16 19.67
C ILE A 680 -13.09 -30.29 20.90
N LEU A 681 -13.75 -30.56 22.03
CA LEU A 681 -13.54 -29.79 23.27
C LEU A 681 -12.13 -29.97 23.82
N GLU A 682 -11.60 -31.18 23.82
CA GLU A 682 -10.23 -31.46 24.27
C GLU A 682 -9.18 -30.73 23.42
N VAL A 683 -9.36 -30.73 22.09
CA VAL A 683 -8.44 -30.04 21.17
C VAL A 683 -8.52 -28.52 21.35
N LEU A 684 -9.72 -27.96 21.54
CA LEU A 684 -9.89 -26.52 21.81
C LEU A 684 -9.34 -26.11 23.18
N ARG A 685 -9.51 -26.97 24.20
CA ARG A 685 -9.09 -26.65 25.56
C ARG A 685 -7.58 -26.69 25.73
N ASN A 686 -6.92 -27.62 25.04
CA ASN A 686 -5.49 -27.90 25.20
C ASN A 686 -4.62 -27.25 24.12
N GLY A 687 -5.17 -26.51 23.16
CA GLY A 687 -4.37 -25.90 22.11
C GLY A 687 -3.64 -24.63 22.54
N ASP A 688 -2.52 -24.36 21.87
CA ASP A 688 -1.54 -23.34 22.25
C ASP A 688 -2.13 -21.91 22.32
N MET A 689 -3.16 -21.63 21.52
CA MET A 689 -3.76 -20.30 21.40
C MET A 689 -4.86 -20.01 22.43
N MET A 690 -5.23 -20.99 23.27
CA MET A 690 -6.30 -20.82 24.26
C MET A 690 -6.01 -19.66 25.23
N SER A 691 -4.75 -19.45 25.58
CA SER A 691 -4.29 -18.35 26.45
C SER A 691 -4.51 -16.95 25.86
N SER A 692 -4.70 -16.84 24.54
CA SER A 692 -4.91 -15.57 23.84
C SER A 692 -6.40 -15.25 23.63
N CYS A 693 -7.30 -16.19 23.95
CA CYS A 693 -8.74 -16.02 23.76
C CYS A 693 -9.34 -15.03 24.75
N GLN A 694 -10.51 -14.45 24.42
CA GLN A 694 -11.21 -13.55 25.33
C GLN A 694 -11.61 -14.26 26.65
N PRO A 695 -11.71 -13.52 27.77
CA PRO A 695 -12.10 -14.10 29.06
C PRO A 695 -13.43 -14.87 29.00
N GLY A 696 -13.52 -15.97 29.76
CA GLY A 696 -14.74 -16.77 29.91
C GLY A 696 -14.85 -17.97 28.96
N TRP A 697 -14.03 -18.04 27.90
CA TRP A 697 -14.00 -19.22 27.03
C TRP A 697 -13.50 -20.48 27.76
N ASP A 698 -12.53 -20.33 28.65
CA ASP A 698 -12.01 -21.40 29.51
C ASP A 698 -13.13 -22.01 30.37
N THR A 699 -13.90 -21.15 31.04
CA THR A 699 -15.01 -21.54 31.90
C THR A 699 -16.08 -22.29 31.11
N ILE A 700 -16.42 -21.81 29.91
CA ILE A 700 -17.43 -22.44 29.06
C ILE A 700 -16.96 -23.79 28.53
N LEU A 701 -15.71 -23.89 28.07
CA LEU A 701 -15.17 -25.17 27.61
C LEU A 701 -15.13 -26.18 28.77
N ASP A 702 -14.73 -25.77 29.97
CA ASP A 702 -14.70 -26.63 31.15
C ASP A 702 -16.11 -27.11 31.54
N GLN A 703 -17.14 -26.26 31.40
CA GLN A 703 -18.54 -26.65 31.59
C GLN A 703 -18.98 -27.73 30.59
N TRP A 704 -18.67 -27.56 29.30
CA TRP A 704 -19.01 -28.54 28.27
C TRP A 704 -18.22 -29.86 28.43
N ILE A 705 -16.97 -29.80 28.86
CA ILE A 705 -16.15 -30.97 29.18
C ILE A 705 -16.78 -31.74 30.35
N ALA A 706 -17.16 -31.04 31.42
CA ALA A 706 -17.83 -31.66 32.56
C ALA A 706 -19.18 -32.31 32.17
N LEU A 707 -19.95 -31.63 31.31
CA LEU A 707 -21.17 -32.21 30.73
C LEU A 707 -20.86 -33.50 29.96
N SER A 708 -19.84 -33.49 29.10
CA SER A 708 -19.46 -34.66 28.29
C SER A 708 -19.11 -35.87 29.15
N ALA A 709 -18.39 -35.66 30.25
CA ALA A 709 -18.02 -36.72 31.18
C ALA A 709 -19.26 -37.33 31.85
N ARG A 710 -20.24 -36.48 32.22
CA ARG A 710 -21.50 -36.92 32.81
C ARG A 710 -22.33 -37.75 31.82
N VAL A 711 -22.45 -37.29 30.57
CA VAL A 711 -23.17 -38.01 29.51
C VAL A 711 -22.49 -39.35 29.22
N GLY A 712 -21.16 -39.38 29.14
CA GLY A 712 -20.41 -40.63 28.98
C GLY A 712 -20.64 -41.64 30.11
N GLY A 713 -20.65 -41.18 31.36
CA GLY A 713 -20.99 -42.01 32.51
C GLY A 713 -22.40 -42.63 32.41
N GLN A 714 -23.40 -41.82 32.03
CA GLN A 714 -24.77 -42.30 31.83
C GLN A 714 -24.86 -43.36 30.72
N MET A 715 -24.17 -43.16 29.60
CA MET A 715 -24.16 -44.11 28.49
C MET A 715 -23.47 -45.44 28.85
N ILE A 716 -22.39 -45.41 29.64
CA ILE A 716 -21.75 -46.63 30.14
C ILE A 716 -22.72 -47.42 31.02
N THR A 717 -23.46 -46.76 31.91
CA THR A 717 -24.48 -47.41 32.73
C THR A 717 -25.61 -48.01 31.88
N GLU A 718 -26.11 -47.29 30.87
CA GLU A 718 -27.11 -47.81 29.91
C GLU A 718 -26.58 -49.06 29.18
N SER A 719 -25.33 -49.03 28.71
CA SER A 719 -24.71 -50.19 28.03
C SER A 719 -24.61 -51.41 28.93
N GLN A 720 -24.32 -51.22 30.22
CA GLN A 720 -24.23 -52.32 31.18
C GLN A 720 -25.60 -52.91 31.50
N GLN A 721 -26.65 -52.09 31.54
CA GLN A 721 -28.03 -52.53 31.73
C GLN A 721 -28.54 -53.33 30.51
N ASN A 722 -28.29 -52.86 29.29
CA ASN A 722 -28.69 -53.54 28.05
C ASN A 722 -27.94 -54.87 27.79
N VAL A 723 -26.84 -55.14 28.49
CA VAL A 723 -26.10 -56.42 28.43
C VAL A 723 -26.60 -57.40 29.50
N GLN A 724 -27.29 -56.91 30.53
CA GLN A 724 -27.90 -57.72 31.60
C GLN A 724 -29.35 -58.12 31.29
N GLU A 725 -30.04 -57.37 30.43
CA GLU A 725 -31.31 -57.75 29.79
C GLU A 725 -31.07 -58.63 28.55
#